data_AF-A0A3N5SAY9-F1
#
_entry.id   AF-A0A3N5SAY9-F1
#
_cell.length_a   1.000
_cell.length_b   1.000
_cell.length_c   1.000
_cell.angle_alpha   90.00
_cell.angle_beta   90.00
_cell.angle_gamma   90.00
#
_symmetry.space_group_name_H-M   'P 1'
#
loop_
_entity.id
_entity.type
_entity.pdbx_description
1 polymer ?
#
loop_
_entity_poly.entity_id
_entity_poly.type
_entity_poly.pdbx_seq_one_letter_code
_entity_poly.pdbx_strand_id
1 'polypeptide(L)'
;MFKKLNRFTLLLVIVAVAMTSAVRVTPVYADDGGTEPVTEESAAPPAGEEASPDEGSAPQEPASAPESPQQESAAEEPAPEAAEPPAAETPEVTETEPAEDAPTVAEVLEQLPEVTELAVINDEGEIEPLATMEAAEIVQSGDPRYTVSGTTYYFMPIGGCGVLPNCTEAAAPIQTAIDYLNGTNSGSLWAGVGATPDDGTIYIDAGNYTENVTVDGNSWSGTSRPTALTLSGAGSATTILNGSLSIANMNIFTVSGLSITGANATTGVLTVSNNSGLLALSDVSATNSAGDGARLTSAGDVDIADSKFNENAGNGLIVSSGGNIQLDTVSANDNRLTGASLDTCLYGTVDPGVCAGSGAVTITGSSTAPYSNQFDHNGFNPDGSGNLAYGLIVDSGGSIAIDHVQANLNSIGGAVLRNTDGVGNVTIDQSDFSLNPNGTGLYVFTAGNLNVTSMDALGNSMGAQLYNYGNGATNISNSNFGTTPANGNTATGLHVEAGGPVTLNTVTASYNGANGGYIISQGDITVSSSAFNANVQGNYPDDPGLRAISFNGNITLNNVVADENVYGPGAALDTYGVGTITITGGVFNQNGTFGIQAYSDDGDITLDNVIASYNGVKGAYLGAFWAGNIRVYNSIFVENGLYGIYAFTNEGNISLELVTVSGSDGAPGPLADDLTDYGAILEAGGDVTVINSTFQLNTDVGLGIVSGGQVNLSNVVADSNGGNGVEVYSITTAGPICSGEQPVNIVVTVDGTAYTNNGGYGLMVKPGPEGTLVFVNPATFGGNALGDYLIDLSQDFKDCTPEPKEEEPCDDDKGPLIVEVPPTGGPTVAQDCDQYTGTILKLPDGTSVKIGCPFEGFSHLEEVLEENLPTPIGAGIDFLAGLSLGLTDGQGNLILNEDGTVTINFAIPEGARAGHHSILFWDETLNDGKGGWVELPPYEVGTSFALHSDDPDDPRTIISGVQRVGNVVRVTVDFSGTFVLVER
;
A
#
# COMPACT_ATOMS: atom_id res chain seq x y z
N MET A 1 30.45 -13.55 15.20
CA MET A 1 29.20 -14.23 14.80
C MET A 1 28.14 -13.21 14.41
N PHE A 2 27.46 -12.54 15.36
CA PHE A 2 26.25 -11.72 15.17
C PHE A 2 26.10 -10.96 13.83
N LYS A 3 27.08 -10.16 13.38
CA LYS A 3 27.00 -9.45 12.07
C LYS A 3 26.84 -10.33 10.82
N LYS A 4 26.97 -11.66 10.90
CA LYS A 4 26.63 -12.60 9.82
C LYS A 4 25.22 -13.19 9.93
N LEU A 5 24.56 -13.11 11.08
CA LEU A 5 23.23 -13.68 11.29
C LEU A 5 22.15 -12.76 10.71
N ASN A 6 22.14 -11.46 11.06
CA ASN A 6 21.24 -10.46 10.47
C ASN A 6 21.33 -10.40 8.94
N ARG A 7 22.51 -10.64 8.34
CA ARG A 7 22.67 -10.67 6.87
C ARG A 7 22.08 -11.92 6.20
N PHE A 8 21.76 -12.97 6.96
CA PHE A 8 21.02 -14.13 6.45
C PHE A 8 19.50 -13.91 6.58
N THR A 9 19.04 -13.39 7.72
CA THR A 9 17.62 -13.04 7.92
C THR A 9 17.15 -11.97 6.94
N LEU A 10 17.94 -10.90 6.74
CA LEU A 10 17.62 -9.83 5.79
C LEU A 10 17.58 -10.34 4.33
N LEU A 11 18.43 -11.31 3.98
CA LEU A 11 18.42 -11.90 2.64
C LEU A 11 17.17 -12.75 2.40
N LEU A 12 16.69 -13.47 3.42
CA LEU A 12 15.44 -14.24 3.35
C LEU A 12 14.23 -13.33 3.15
N VAL A 13 14.13 -12.21 3.89
CA VAL A 13 13.04 -11.22 3.73
C VAL A 13 13.06 -10.61 2.32
N ILE A 14 14.22 -10.19 1.83
CA ILE A 14 14.35 -9.63 0.46
C ILE A 14 13.96 -10.65 -0.61
N VAL A 15 14.30 -11.94 -0.43
CA VAL A 15 13.91 -13.01 -1.36
C VAL A 15 12.41 -13.29 -1.31
N ALA A 16 11.78 -13.27 -0.13
CA ALA A 16 10.33 -13.45 0.00
C ALA A 16 9.54 -12.34 -0.73
N VAL A 17 9.88 -11.06 -0.47
CA VAL A 17 9.24 -9.90 -1.11
C VAL A 17 9.46 -9.88 -2.64
N ALA A 18 10.60 -10.39 -3.11
CA ALA A 18 10.88 -10.52 -4.54
C ALA A 18 10.13 -11.68 -5.24
N MET A 19 9.59 -12.65 -4.50
CA MET A 19 8.81 -13.77 -5.08
C MET A 19 7.31 -13.44 -5.16
N THR A 20 6.75 -12.77 -4.14
CA THR A 20 5.33 -12.37 -4.13
C THR A 20 4.99 -11.36 -5.23
N SER A 21 5.95 -10.51 -5.61
CA SER A 21 5.84 -9.56 -6.72
C SER A 21 6.00 -10.18 -8.12
N ALA A 22 6.39 -11.46 -8.23
CA ALA A 22 6.76 -12.10 -9.50
C ALA A 22 5.70 -13.08 -10.05
N VAL A 23 4.61 -13.36 -9.32
CA VAL A 23 3.57 -14.34 -9.71
C VAL A 23 2.17 -13.71 -9.62
N ARG A 24 1.84 -12.84 -10.57
CA ARG A 24 0.46 -12.47 -10.90
C ARG A 24 0.24 -12.74 -12.39
N VAL A 25 -0.58 -13.74 -12.71
CA VAL A 25 -1.00 -14.05 -14.09
C VAL A 25 -2.51 -13.82 -14.17
N THR A 26 -2.91 -12.64 -14.62
CA THR A 26 -4.34 -12.30 -14.75
C THR A 26 -4.97 -13.03 -15.94
N PRO A 27 -6.05 -13.80 -15.75
CA PRO A 27 -6.80 -14.36 -16.87
C PRO A 27 -7.53 -13.23 -17.61
N VAL A 28 -7.18 -13.00 -18.87
CA VAL A 28 -7.91 -12.07 -19.75
C VAL A 28 -9.22 -12.74 -20.17
N TYR A 29 -10.34 -12.25 -19.64
CA TYR A 29 -11.66 -12.66 -20.14
C TYR A 29 -11.89 -12.10 -21.54
N ALA A 30 -12.25 -12.99 -22.47
CA ALA A 30 -12.72 -12.59 -23.79
C ALA A 30 -14.22 -12.30 -23.74
N ASP A 31 -14.62 -11.14 -24.26
CA ASP A 31 -16.02 -10.75 -24.48
C ASP A 31 -16.64 -11.63 -25.59
N ASP A 32 -17.74 -12.32 -25.29
CA ASP A 32 -18.61 -12.94 -26.29
C ASP A 32 -20.08 -12.47 -26.17
N GLY A 33 -20.53 -11.76 -27.22
CA GLY A 33 -21.67 -10.85 -27.11
C GLY A 33 -23.06 -11.50 -27.15
N GLY A 34 -23.71 -11.57 -25.98
CA GLY A 34 -25.05 -11.03 -25.77
C GLY A 34 -26.30 -11.87 -26.06
N THR A 35 -27.32 -11.70 -25.21
CA THR A 35 -28.73 -11.53 -25.61
C THR A 35 -29.55 -10.86 -24.48
N GLU A 36 -30.78 -10.43 -24.80
CA GLU A 36 -31.57 -9.45 -24.01
C GLU A 36 -32.00 -9.90 -22.59
N PRO A 37 -32.02 -8.99 -21.59
CA PRO A 37 -32.67 -9.22 -20.30
C PRO A 37 -34.19 -8.98 -20.37
N VAL A 38 -34.96 -9.76 -19.59
CA VAL A 38 -36.43 -9.65 -19.50
C VAL A 38 -36.83 -8.80 -18.28
N THR A 39 -37.89 -7.99 -18.43
CA THR A 39 -38.41 -7.05 -17.42
C THR A 39 -39.42 -7.67 -16.45
N GLU A 40 -39.29 -7.37 -15.15
CA GLU A 40 -40.33 -7.18 -14.10
C GLU A 40 -39.61 -7.13 -12.73
N GLU A 41 -40.04 -6.43 -11.67
CA GLU A 41 -40.94 -5.28 -11.50
C GLU A 41 -40.51 -4.57 -10.19
N SER A 42 -40.48 -3.23 -10.13
CA SER A 42 -40.14 -2.49 -8.90
C SER A 42 -41.30 -1.59 -8.46
N ALA A 43 -41.80 -1.80 -7.25
CA ALA A 43 -43.01 -1.15 -6.75
C ALA A 43 -42.69 0.17 -6.00
N ALA A 44 -43.21 1.28 -6.53
CA ALA A 44 -43.05 2.61 -5.93
C ALA A 44 -44.03 2.88 -4.76
N PRO A 45 -43.65 3.70 -3.75
CA PRO A 45 -44.55 4.13 -2.68
C PRO A 45 -45.57 5.17 -3.16
N PRO A 46 -46.76 5.27 -2.52
CA PRO A 46 -47.83 6.20 -2.92
C PRO A 46 -47.62 7.62 -2.38
N ALA A 47 -48.22 8.61 -3.05
CA ALA A 47 -48.19 10.02 -2.68
C ALA A 47 -49.60 10.62 -2.50
N GLY A 48 -49.70 11.69 -1.70
CA GLY A 48 -50.91 12.48 -1.42
C GLY A 48 -50.92 12.96 0.04
N GLU A 49 -51.39 14.16 0.39
CA GLU A 49 -51.99 15.24 -0.41
C GLU A 49 -51.81 16.58 0.35
N GLU A 50 -51.65 17.73 -0.34
CA GLU A 50 -51.34 19.02 0.31
C GLU A 50 -52.56 19.77 0.89
N ALA A 51 -52.35 20.53 1.98
CA ALA A 51 -53.21 21.64 2.41
C ALA A 51 -52.41 22.71 3.18
N SER A 52 -52.72 23.99 2.96
CA SER A 52 -51.94 25.18 3.40
C SER A 52 -52.78 26.47 3.18
N PRO A 53 -52.42 27.69 3.65
CA PRO A 53 -51.68 28.14 4.85
C PRO A 53 -52.45 29.20 5.70
N ASP A 54 -51.89 29.63 6.85
CA ASP A 54 -51.94 31.00 7.45
C ASP A 54 -51.22 30.99 8.83
N GLU A 55 -50.68 32.06 9.44
CA GLU A 55 -50.31 33.45 9.07
C GLU A 55 -49.27 33.90 10.15
N GLY A 56 -48.27 34.79 9.91
CA GLY A 56 -47.33 35.07 11.03
C GLY A 56 -46.07 35.96 10.98
N SER A 57 -45.90 36.92 10.07
CA SER A 57 -44.99 38.11 10.22
C SER A 57 -43.48 37.95 10.59
N ALA A 58 -42.60 38.35 9.66
CA ALA A 58 -41.20 38.74 9.95
C ALA A 58 -41.08 40.21 10.43
N PRO A 59 -39.89 40.63 10.90
CA PRO A 59 -39.13 41.65 10.14
C PRO A 59 -37.60 41.48 10.24
N GLN A 60 -36.72 42.08 9.44
CA GLN A 60 -36.70 42.76 8.13
C GLN A 60 -35.26 43.33 8.01
N GLU A 61 -34.69 43.35 6.81
CA GLU A 61 -33.33 43.85 6.53
C GLU A 61 -33.21 45.39 6.57
N PRO A 62 -32.00 45.98 6.42
CA PRO A 62 -31.81 46.82 5.24
C PRO A 62 -30.45 46.70 4.53
N ALA A 63 -30.48 46.61 3.19
CA ALA A 63 -29.31 46.59 2.31
C ALA A 63 -28.69 47.97 1.99
N SER A 64 -27.52 47.95 1.34
CA SER A 64 -27.14 49.00 0.37
C SER A 64 -26.12 48.50 -0.66
N ALA A 65 -26.39 48.75 -1.95
CA ALA A 65 -25.46 48.62 -3.08
C ALA A 65 -25.72 49.77 -4.09
N PRO A 66 -24.70 50.27 -4.78
CA PRO A 66 -24.72 50.37 -6.26
C PRO A 66 -23.32 50.16 -6.90
N GLU A 67 -23.10 49.98 -8.22
CA GLU A 67 -23.95 49.74 -9.40
C GLU A 67 -23.11 49.09 -10.54
N SER A 68 -23.77 48.48 -11.52
CA SER A 68 -23.17 47.87 -12.75
C SER A 68 -23.02 48.90 -13.90
N PRO A 69 -22.47 48.60 -15.12
CA PRO A 69 -22.96 47.60 -16.11
C PRO A 69 -21.85 46.70 -16.74
N GLN A 70 -22.08 45.54 -17.38
CA GLN A 70 -22.98 45.14 -18.51
C GLN A 70 -22.63 45.81 -19.87
N GLN A 71 -22.78 45.18 -21.05
CA GLN A 71 -23.46 43.94 -21.53
C GLN A 71 -22.49 43.18 -22.51
N GLU A 72 -22.73 42.14 -23.33
CA GLU A 72 -23.87 41.36 -23.91
C GLU A 72 -23.28 39.98 -24.39
N SER A 73 -23.84 38.77 -24.17
CA SER A 73 -24.95 38.03 -24.85
C SER A 73 -24.75 37.67 -26.36
N ALA A 74 -25.13 36.51 -26.91
CA ALA A 74 -25.55 35.18 -26.38
C ALA A 74 -25.82 34.15 -27.54
N ALA A 75 -25.81 32.83 -27.24
CA ALA A 75 -26.56 31.71 -27.90
C ALA A 75 -26.28 31.38 -29.40
N GLU A 76 -26.58 30.20 -30.00
CA GLU A 76 -27.07 28.87 -29.55
C GLU A 76 -26.71 27.74 -30.57
N GLU A 77 -27.11 26.49 -30.31
CA GLU A 77 -26.95 25.25 -31.11
C GLU A 77 -27.84 25.18 -32.41
N PRO A 78 -27.89 24.10 -33.27
CA PRO A 78 -27.68 22.65 -33.02
C PRO A 78 -27.01 21.78 -34.15
N ALA A 79 -26.92 20.46 -33.92
CA ALA A 79 -26.59 19.37 -34.88
C ALA A 79 -27.88 18.61 -35.37
N PRO A 80 -27.88 17.39 -36.00
CA PRO A 80 -26.82 16.53 -36.59
C PRO A 80 -27.20 15.89 -37.99
N GLU A 81 -26.52 14.79 -38.40
CA GLU A 81 -27.06 13.52 -38.99
C GLU A 81 -26.44 12.96 -40.32
N ALA A 82 -26.29 11.62 -40.38
CA ALA A 82 -26.27 10.69 -41.54
C ALA A 82 -24.98 10.43 -42.39
N ALA A 83 -25.02 9.30 -43.12
CA ALA A 83 -23.94 8.64 -43.90
C ALA A 83 -24.48 8.19 -45.30
N GLU A 84 -23.97 7.23 -46.12
CA GLU A 84 -23.06 6.06 -46.02
C GLU A 84 -22.42 5.79 -47.45
N PRO A 85 -21.69 4.67 -47.75
CA PRO A 85 -20.75 4.55 -48.89
C PRO A 85 -21.30 3.60 -50.01
N PRO A 86 -20.53 2.75 -50.72
CA PRO A 86 -19.17 2.86 -51.31
C PRO A 86 -19.17 2.69 -52.85
N ALA A 87 -18.01 2.86 -53.51
CA ALA A 87 -17.74 2.31 -54.85
C ALA A 87 -16.21 2.15 -55.10
N ALA A 88 -15.80 1.18 -55.93
CA ALA A 88 -14.41 0.93 -56.29
C ALA A 88 -14.28 0.41 -57.72
N GLU A 89 -13.20 0.79 -58.44
CA GLU A 89 -12.50 -0.07 -59.42
C GLU A 89 -11.17 0.58 -59.90
N THR A 90 -10.15 -0.26 -60.10
CA THR A 90 -8.82 0.01 -60.72
C THR A 90 -8.83 -0.35 -62.23
N PRO A 91 -7.76 -0.18 -63.06
CA PRO A 91 -6.38 0.31 -62.83
C PRO A 91 -5.86 1.31 -63.92
N GLU A 92 -4.53 1.52 -63.92
CA GLU A 92 -3.61 1.66 -65.09
C GLU A 92 -2.73 2.93 -65.23
N VAL A 93 -1.43 2.66 -65.11
CA VAL A 93 -0.30 3.14 -65.94
C VAL A 93 0.33 4.52 -65.68
N THR A 94 1.65 4.44 -65.55
CA THR A 94 2.66 5.51 -65.40
C THR A 94 2.92 6.29 -66.69
N GLU A 95 3.19 7.60 -66.55
CA GLU A 95 4.11 8.32 -67.42
C GLU A 95 5.00 9.23 -66.53
N THR A 96 6.20 9.62 -66.97
CA THR A 96 7.29 10.10 -66.09
C THR A 96 7.90 11.43 -66.52
N GLU A 97 8.29 12.24 -65.52
CA GLU A 97 9.13 13.44 -65.59
C GLU A 97 8.55 14.70 -66.28
N PRO A 98 9.07 15.92 -65.99
CA PRO A 98 10.18 16.25 -65.08
C PRO A 98 9.74 16.96 -63.78
N ALA A 99 10.72 17.36 -62.96
CA ALA A 99 10.51 18.22 -61.80
C ALA A 99 10.20 19.67 -62.20
N GLU A 100 9.42 20.38 -61.37
CA GLU A 100 9.34 21.84 -61.38
C GLU A 100 10.42 22.43 -60.45
N ASP A 101 10.99 23.57 -60.85
CA ASP A 101 11.94 24.32 -60.02
C ASP A 101 11.24 24.94 -58.79
N ALA A 102 11.97 25.09 -57.68
CA ALA A 102 11.47 25.79 -56.50
C ALA A 102 11.20 27.29 -56.81
N PRO A 103 10.16 27.91 -56.22
CA PRO A 103 9.82 29.31 -56.47
C PRO A 103 10.95 30.25 -56.03
N THR A 104 11.14 31.34 -56.77
CA THR A 104 12.20 32.31 -56.46
C THR A 104 11.81 33.21 -55.29
N VAL A 105 12.81 33.77 -54.59
CA VAL A 105 12.61 34.70 -53.45
C VAL A 105 11.68 35.88 -53.82
N ALA A 106 11.69 36.32 -55.08
CA ALA A 106 10.81 37.37 -55.58
C ALA A 106 9.32 36.97 -55.60
N GLU A 107 9.02 35.70 -55.86
CA GLU A 107 7.65 35.18 -55.96
C GLU A 107 7.05 34.83 -54.58
N VAL A 108 7.90 34.61 -53.57
CA VAL A 108 7.50 34.45 -52.16
C VAL A 108 7.18 35.81 -51.52
N LEU A 109 7.98 36.84 -51.82
CA LEU A 109 7.76 38.21 -51.31
C LEU A 109 6.43 38.82 -51.78
N GLU A 110 5.90 38.43 -52.94
CA GLU A 110 4.63 38.93 -53.47
C GLU A 110 3.38 38.29 -52.80
N GLN A 111 3.56 37.35 -51.87
CA GLN A 111 2.47 36.65 -51.17
C GLN A 111 2.28 37.09 -49.70
N LEU A 112 3.10 38.02 -49.20
CA LEU A 112 2.96 38.58 -47.85
C LEU A 112 1.83 39.64 -47.79
N PRO A 113 1.00 39.67 -46.74
CA PRO A 113 -0.04 40.70 -46.58
C PRO A 113 0.57 42.08 -46.28
N GLU A 114 -0.06 43.15 -46.76
CA GLU A 114 0.43 44.56 -46.75
C GLU A 114 0.69 45.19 -45.36
N VAL A 115 0.65 44.43 -44.26
CA VAL A 115 0.81 44.93 -42.88
C VAL A 115 1.86 44.14 -42.07
N THR A 116 2.63 43.26 -42.71
CA THR A 116 3.77 42.57 -42.07
C THR A 116 5.04 43.40 -42.24
N GLU A 117 5.44 44.14 -41.19
CA GLU A 117 6.69 44.91 -41.18
C GLU A 117 7.88 43.97 -40.94
N LEU A 118 8.38 43.36 -42.01
CA LEU A 118 9.53 42.46 -41.98
C LEU A 118 10.83 43.28 -41.93
N ALA A 119 11.61 43.12 -40.86
CA ALA A 119 12.87 43.82 -40.63
C ALA A 119 14.02 42.82 -40.48
N VAL A 120 15.07 42.99 -41.28
CA VAL A 120 16.34 42.27 -41.13
C VAL A 120 17.21 43.08 -40.16
N ILE A 121 17.98 42.41 -39.30
CA ILE A 121 18.78 43.06 -38.25
C ILE A 121 20.20 42.48 -38.29
N ASN A 122 21.22 43.35 -38.24
CA ASN A 122 22.63 42.95 -38.25
C ASN A 122 23.16 42.62 -36.83
N ASP A 123 24.40 42.13 -36.75
CA ASP A 123 25.04 41.67 -35.50
C ASP A 123 25.16 42.79 -34.43
N GLU A 124 25.17 44.06 -34.85
CA GLU A 124 25.14 45.24 -33.96
C GLU A 124 23.73 45.66 -33.50
N GLY A 125 22.67 45.07 -34.05
CA GLY A 125 21.27 45.36 -33.69
C GLY A 125 20.63 46.51 -34.48
N GLU A 126 21.22 46.94 -35.60
CA GLU A 126 20.64 47.94 -36.51
C GLU A 126 19.79 47.29 -37.62
N ILE A 127 18.74 47.99 -38.08
CA ILE A 127 17.80 47.47 -39.09
C ILE A 127 18.40 47.59 -40.49
N GLU A 128 18.66 46.46 -41.13
CA GLU A 128 19.12 46.38 -42.52
C GLU A 128 17.94 46.41 -43.52
N PRO A 129 18.03 47.18 -44.62
CA PRO A 129 16.98 47.18 -45.63
C PRO A 129 16.99 45.88 -46.44
N LEU A 130 15.86 45.17 -46.49
CA LEU A 130 15.59 43.90 -47.22
C LEU A 130 16.14 43.75 -48.67
N ALA A 131 16.59 44.84 -49.30
CA ALA A 131 17.14 44.86 -50.65
C ALA A 131 18.65 45.16 -50.71
N THR A 132 19.36 45.19 -49.57
CA THR A 132 20.84 45.21 -49.52
C THR A 132 21.42 43.81 -49.72
N MET A 133 22.71 43.75 -50.04
CA MET A 133 23.42 42.47 -50.12
C MET A 133 23.66 41.92 -48.72
N GLU A 134 23.94 42.79 -47.75
CA GLU A 134 24.01 42.48 -46.32
C GLU A 134 22.70 41.85 -45.81
N ALA A 135 21.53 42.39 -46.16
CA ALA A 135 20.24 41.79 -45.78
C ALA A 135 19.99 40.43 -46.45
N ALA A 136 20.47 40.23 -47.68
CA ALA A 136 20.40 38.93 -48.35
C ALA A 136 21.36 37.89 -47.73
N GLU A 137 22.52 38.30 -47.23
CA GLU A 137 23.46 37.45 -46.48
C GLU A 137 22.91 37.11 -45.08
N ILE A 138 22.20 38.02 -44.41
CA ILE A 138 21.51 37.73 -43.12
C ILE A 138 20.30 36.81 -43.32
N VAL A 139 19.57 36.94 -44.44
CA VAL A 139 18.48 36.01 -44.81
C VAL A 139 19.00 34.66 -45.34
N GLN A 140 20.29 34.56 -45.70
CA GLN A 140 21.01 33.30 -45.90
C GLN A 140 21.84 32.94 -44.67
N SER A 141 21.19 32.73 -43.51
CA SER A 141 21.86 32.02 -42.42
C SER A 141 22.21 30.61 -42.88
N GLY A 142 23.50 30.36 -43.12
CA GLY A 142 23.98 29.03 -43.45
C GLY A 142 23.85 28.13 -42.22
N ASP A 143 23.34 26.92 -42.42
CA ASP A 143 22.79 26.09 -41.34
C ASP A 143 23.09 24.59 -41.54
N PRO A 144 23.86 23.95 -40.64
CA PRO A 144 24.41 24.49 -39.38
C PRO A 144 25.62 25.42 -39.53
N ARG A 145 25.96 26.12 -38.44
CA ARG A 145 27.09 27.08 -38.38
C ARG A 145 27.84 27.10 -37.04
N TYR A 146 29.10 27.52 -37.09
CA TYR A 146 29.91 27.84 -35.91
C TYR A 146 31.07 28.80 -36.26
N THR A 147 31.66 29.44 -35.26
CA THR A 147 32.77 30.40 -35.42
C THR A 147 34.07 29.82 -34.85
N VAL A 148 35.17 29.89 -35.61
CA VAL A 148 36.52 29.51 -35.15
C VAL A 148 37.52 30.60 -35.52
N SER A 149 38.27 31.09 -34.53
CA SER A 149 39.25 32.17 -34.66
C SER A 149 38.69 33.44 -35.31
N GLY A 150 37.44 33.81 -35.00
CA GLY A 150 36.73 34.96 -35.56
C GLY A 150 36.27 34.78 -37.02
N THR A 151 36.26 33.55 -37.53
CA THR A 151 35.71 33.22 -38.86
C THR A 151 34.50 32.29 -38.69
N THR A 152 33.34 32.69 -39.19
CA THR A 152 32.16 31.82 -39.27
C THR A 152 32.30 30.82 -40.42
N TYR A 153 31.93 29.57 -40.16
CA TYR A 153 31.84 28.49 -41.12
C TYR A 153 30.39 28.01 -41.21
N TYR A 154 29.98 27.67 -42.43
CA TYR A 154 28.61 27.30 -42.74
C TYR A 154 28.59 25.93 -43.41
N PHE A 155 27.58 25.15 -43.10
CA PHE A 155 27.30 23.84 -43.70
C PHE A 155 25.88 23.92 -44.22
N MET A 156 25.56 23.33 -45.37
CA MET A 156 24.21 23.41 -45.92
C MET A 156 23.87 22.21 -46.82
N PRO A 157 22.57 21.97 -47.10
CA PRO A 157 22.12 21.08 -48.18
C PRO A 157 22.79 21.38 -49.52
N ILE A 158 22.84 20.37 -50.40
CA ILE A 158 23.41 20.50 -51.76
C ILE A 158 22.65 21.56 -52.57
N GLY A 159 23.38 22.51 -53.15
CA GLY A 159 22.86 23.71 -53.81
C GLY A 159 22.66 24.93 -52.90
N GLY A 160 22.80 24.79 -51.57
CA GLY A 160 22.53 25.86 -50.62
C GLY A 160 23.60 26.96 -50.53
N CYS A 161 24.87 26.67 -50.82
CA CYS A 161 25.96 27.61 -50.51
C CYS A 161 26.03 28.84 -51.42
N GLY A 162 25.50 28.77 -52.65
CA GLY A 162 25.39 29.93 -53.56
C GLY A 162 26.69 30.71 -53.77
N VAL A 163 26.84 31.84 -53.06
CA VAL A 163 28.06 32.68 -53.02
C VAL A 163 28.64 32.87 -51.61
N LEU A 164 28.04 32.24 -50.58
CA LEU A 164 28.38 32.42 -49.18
C LEU A 164 29.82 31.93 -48.89
N PRO A 165 30.71 32.78 -48.33
CA PRO A 165 32.08 32.40 -48.01
C PRO A 165 32.12 31.35 -46.89
N ASN A 166 33.17 30.51 -46.89
CA ASN A 166 33.39 29.44 -45.89
C ASN A 166 32.27 28.39 -45.80
N CYS A 167 31.40 28.31 -46.81
CA CYS A 167 30.28 27.38 -46.85
C CYS A 167 30.66 26.02 -47.46
N THR A 168 30.14 24.92 -46.90
CA THR A 168 30.35 23.54 -47.36
C THR A 168 29.01 22.83 -47.59
N GLU A 169 28.77 22.37 -48.82
CA GLU A 169 27.56 21.63 -49.18
C GLU A 169 27.65 20.14 -48.88
N ALA A 170 26.59 19.56 -48.30
CA ALA A 170 26.47 18.12 -48.04
C ALA A 170 25.00 17.67 -47.97
N ALA A 171 24.77 16.36 -48.10
CA ALA A 171 23.45 15.75 -47.89
C ALA A 171 23.11 15.50 -46.40
N ALA A 172 24.10 15.64 -45.52
CA ALA A 172 24.01 15.47 -44.07
C ALA A 172 24.80 16.62 -43.42
N PRO A 173 24.22 17.85 -43.40
CA PRO A 173 24.96 19.05 -43.04
C PRO A 173 25.38 19.10 -41.55
N ILE A 174 24.63 18.52 -40.61
CA ILE A 174 25.02 18.48 -39.18
C ILE A 174 26.25 17.57 -38.99
N GLN A 175 26.22 16.34 -39.52
CA GLN A 175 27.36 15.44 -39.47
C GLN A 175 28.57 16.05 -40.19
N THR A 176 28.35 16.74 -41.32
CA THR A 176 29.43 17.41 -42.06
C THR A 176 30.05 18.56 -41.27
N ALA A 177 29.25 19.34 -40.54
CA ALA A 177 29.74 20.39 -39.65
C ALA A 177 30.68 19.82 -38.57
N ILE A 178 30.26 18.71 -37.95
CA ILE A 178 31.03 17.97 -36.93
C ILE A 178 32.31 17.37 -37.51
N ASP A 179 32.25 16.71 -38.67
CA ASP A 179 33.43 16.12 -39.32
C ASP A 179 34.42 17.16 -39.87
N TYR A 180 33.93 18.34 -40.20
CA TYR A 180 34.79 19.48 -40.53
C TYR A 180 35.46 20.04 -39.26
N LEU A 181 34.73 20.14 -38.15
CA LEU A 181 35.23 20.64 -36.86
C LEU A 181 36.24 19.68 -36.20
N ASN A 182 35.97 18.37 -36.21
CA ASN A 182 36.84 17.35 -35.65
C ASN A 182 38.05 17.03 -36.56
N GLY A 183 37.99 17.42 -37.84
CA GLY A 183 39.08 17.28 -38.81
C GLY A 183 39.16 15.90 -39.48
N THR A 184 38.13 15.06 -39.41
CA THR A 184 38.03 13.82 -40.21
C THR A 184 37.69 14.13 -41.68
N ASN A 185 36.92 15.19 -41.93
CA ASN A 185 36.60 15.65 -43.27
C ASN A 185 37.87 16.16 -43.99
N SER A 186 38.16 15.60 -45.17
CA SER A 186 39.36 15.96 -45.94
C SER A 186 39.34 17.36 -46.55
N GLY A 187 38.18 18.04 -46.55
CA GLY A 187 38.03 19.46 -46.87
C GLY A 187 38.25 20.42 -45.68
N SER A 188 38.44 19.90 -44.46
CA SER A 188 38.63 20.72 -43.26
C SER A 188 39.95 21.52 -43.31
N LEU A 189 39.90 22.79 -42.94
CA LEU A 189 41.11 23.60 -42.66
C LEU A 189 41.93 23.04 -41.49
N TRP A 190 41.35 22.17 -40.68
CA TRP A 190 41.96 21.51 -39.52
C TRP A 190 42.11 20.00 -39.73
N ALA A 191 42.08 19.51 -40.98
CA ALA A 191 42.14 18.09 -41.31
C ALA A 191 43.29 17.34 -40.61
N GLY A 192 42.97 16.26 -39.90
CA GLY A 192 43.91 15.48 -39.07
C GLY A 192 44.28 16.08 -37.71
N VAL A 193 43.67 17.21 -37.33
CA VAL A 193 43.87 17.88 -36.02
C VAL A 193 42.53 18.17 -35.35
N GLY A 194 41.61 18.85 -36.05
CA GLY A 194 40.36 19.40 -35.49
C GLY A 194 40.54 20.75 -34.79
N ALA A 195 39.43 21.38 -34.44
CA ALA A 195 39.32 22.67 -33.75
C ALA A 195 38.17 22.68 -32.73
N THR A 196 38.01 23.81 -32.02
CA THR A 196 36.93 24.08 -31.07
C THR A 196 36.28 25.41 -31.45
N PRO A 197 34.94 25.56 -31.40
CA PRO A 197 34.28 26.84 -31.65
C PRO A 197 34.66 27.89 -30.59
N ASP A 198 34.70 29.17 -30.95
CA ASP A 198 35.16 30.25 -30.08
C ASP A 198 34.25 30.46 -28.84
N ASP A 199 32.97 30.12 -28.97
CA ASP A 199 31.93 30.09 -27.92
C ASP A 199 31.60 28.66 -27.45
N GLY A 200 32.25 27.64 -28.01
CA GLY A 200 31.98 26.23 -27.74
C GLY A 200 30.67 25.68 -28.35
N THR A 201 30.00 26.38 -29.26
CA THR A 201 28.66 26.00 -29.77
C THR A 201 28.66 25.69 -31.28
N ILE A 202 27.84 24.71 -31.67
CA ILE A 202 27.35 24.52 -33.04
C ILE A 202 25.87 24.91 -33.03
N TYR A 203 25.52 25.89 -33.86
CA TYR A 203 24.15 26.37 -34.03
C TYR A 203 23.50 25.64 -35.22
N ILE A 204 22.29 25.15 -34.98
CA ILE A 204 21.35 24.61 -35.97
C ILE A 204 20.13 25.52 -35.92
N ASP A 205 19.70 26.06 -37.07
CA ASP A 205 18.54 26.94 -37.15
C ASP A 205 17.23 26.09 -37.18
N ALA A 206 16.07 26.69 -37.46
CA ALA A 206 14.80 25.95 -37.50
C ALA A 206 14.64 25.16 -38.81
N GLY A 207 14.52 23.83 -38.74
CA GLY A 207 14.50 22.96 -39.91
C GLY A 207 14.24 21.48 -39.63
N ASN A 208 14.30 20.66 -40.69
CA ASN A 208 14.17 19.21 -40.62
C ASN A 208 15.36 18.54 -41.33
N TYR A 209 16.18 17.82 -40.55
CA TYR A 209 17.45 17.24 -40.96
C TYR A 209 17.31 15.73 -40.93
N THR A 210 17.24 15.10 -42.11
CA THR A 210 17.12 13.63 -42.21
C THR A 210 18.50 13.00 -42.32
N GLU A 211 19.20 12.92 -41.19
CA GLU A 211 20.56 12.38 -41.06
C GLU A 211 20.79 11.68 -39.71
N ASN A 212 21.89 10.93 -39.58
CA ASN A 212 22.35 10.39 -38.29
C ASN A 212 23.61 11.13 -37.87
N VAL A 213 23.63 11.62 -36.63
CA VAL A 213 24.67 12.50 -36.10
C VAL A 213 25.49 11.75 -35.05
N THR A 214 26.82 11.78 -35.18
CA THR A 214 27.78 11.13 -34.29
C THR A 214 28.88 12.12 -33.88
N VAL A 215 28.95 12.42 -32.58
CA VAL A 215 29.97 13.26 -31.96
C VAL A 215 30.88 12.38 -31.09
N ASP A 216 31.96 11.83 -31.64
CA ASP A 216 32.99 11.13 -30.86
C ASP A 216 34.18 12.07 -30.55
N GLY A 217 34.40 12.36 -29.27
CA GLY A 217 35.54 13.15 -28.78
C GLY A 217 36.91 12.57 -29.13
N ASN A 218 37.00 11.27 -29.46
CA ASN A 218 38.24 10.63 -29.93
C ASN A 218 38.57 10.95 -31.41
N SER A 219 37.66 11.56 -32.17
CA SER A 219 37.93 12.01 -33.55
C SER A 219 38.89 13.20 -33.60
N TRP A 220 38.97 14.00 -32.53
CA TRP A 220 39.91 15.10 -32.39
C TRP A 220 41.33 14.63 -32.05
N SER A 221 42.33 15.25 -32.65
CA SER A 221 43.73 14.81 -32.58
C SER A 221 44.55 15.64 -31.57
N GLY A 222 44.88 15.00 -30.44
CA GLY A 222 45.73 15.57 -29.40
C GLY A 222 44.95 16.49 -28.45
N THR A 223 45.29 17.79 -28.44
CA THR A 223 44.72 18.80 -27.51
C THR A 223 43.76 19.78 -28.19
N SER A 224 43.26 19.45 -29.37
CA SER A 224 42.28 20.23 -30.15
C SER A 224 40.83 19.98 -29.77
N ARG A 225 40.58 18.87 -29.04
CA ARG A 225 39.27 18.45 -28.56
C ARG A 225 38.63 19.54 -27.68
N PRO A 226 37.37 19.93 -27.91
CA PRO A 226 36.64 20.85 -27.06
C PRO A 226 36.59 20.39 -25.60
N THR A 227 36.85 21.31 -24.66
CA THR A 227 36.67 21.07 -23.22
C THR A 227 35.19 21.05 -22.83
N ALA A 228 34.37 21.78 -23.57
CA ALA A 228 32.91 21.72 -23.60
C ALA A 228 32.49 21.89 -25.07
N LEU A 229 31.37 21.27 -25.47
CA LEU A 229 30.75 21.46 -26.79
C LEU A 229 29.23 21.44 -26.64
N THR A 230 28.56 22.42 -27.23
CA THR A 230 27.10 22.54 -27.26
C THR A 230 26.59 22.29 -28.67
N LEU A 231 25.55 21.47 -28.82
CA LEU A 231 24.74 21.37 -30.02
C LEU A 231 23.40 22.07 -29.73
N SER A 232 23.20 23.26 -30.32
CA SER A 232 22.05 24.13 -30.06
C SER A 232 21.18 24.25 -31.30
N GLY A 233 19.97 23.69 -31.25
CA GLY A 233 18.91 24.03 -32.19
C GLY A 233 18.23 25.36 -31.85
N ALA A 234 17.26 25.75 -32.68
CA ALA A 234 16.40 26.91 -32.47
C ALA A 234 15.18 26.63 -31.55
N GLY A 235 15.05 25.40 -31.04
CA GLY A 235 13.97 24.95 -30.16
C GLY A 235 13.44 23.57 -30.58
N SER A 236 13.08 22.69 -29.64
CA SER A 236 12.66 21.32 -29.96
C SER A 236 11.38 21.27 -30.81
N ALA A 237 10.51 22.27 -30.67
CA ALA A 237 9.30 22.45 -31.46
C ALA A 237 9.56 22.83 -32.95
N THR A 238 10.78 23.24 -33.30
CA THR A 238 11.12 23.81 -34.63
C THR A 238 12.34 23.17 -35.29
N THR A 239 13.19 22.47 -34.54
CA THR A 239 14.45 21.88 -35.01
C THR A 239 14.39 20.36 -34.89
N ILE A 240 14.18 19.66 -36.00
CA ILE A 240 13.86 18.22 -36.03
C ILE A 240 15.00 17.43 -36.69
N LEU A 241 15.67 16.57 -35.92
CA LEU A 241 16.58 15.55 -36.42
C LEU A 241 15.81 14.23 -36.64
N ASN A 242 15.58 13.89 -37.91
CA ASN A 242 14.92 12.65 -38.34
C ASN A 242 15.98 11.56 -38.60
N GLY A 243 16.36 10.86 -37.54
CA GLY A 243 17.42 9.86 -37.52
C GLY A 243 17.84 9.46 -36.11
N SER A 244 19.07 9.80 -35.71
CA SER A 244 19.59 9.54 -34.36
C SER A 244 20.76 10.46 -34.01
N LEU A 245 20.97 10.68 -32.72
CA LEU A 245 22.12 11.40 -32.16
C LEU A 245 22.91 10.49 -31.23
N SER A 246 24.20 10.30 -31.51
CA SER A 246 25.13 9.56 -30.67
C SER A 246 26.30 10.43 -30.24
N ILE A 247 26.53 10.53 -28.93
CA ILE A 247 27.60 11.33 -28.33
C ILE A 247 28.51 10.40 -27.56
N ALA A 248 29.82 10.46 -27.81
CA ALA A 248 30.77 9.54 -27.24
C ALA A 248 32.04 10.24 -26.76
N ASN A 249 32.56 9.79 -25.62
CA ASN A 249 33.89 10.13 -25.12
C ASN A 249 34.13 11.64 -24.89
N MET A 250 33.10 12.46 -24.64
CA MET A 250 33.24 13.91 -24.42
C MET A 250 33.59 14.26 -22.96
N ASN A 251 33.95 15.53 -22.71
CA ASN A 251 34.19 16.04 -21.36
C ASN A 251 32.88 16.63 -20.82
N ILE A 252 32.69 17.94 -20.97
CA ILE A 252 31.38 18.58 -20.84
C ILE A 252 30.69 18.50 -22.21
N PHE A 253 29.39 18.23 -22.24
CA PHE A 253 28.60 18.25 -23.46
C PHE A 253 27.17 18.72 -23.20
N THR A 254 26.62 19.54 -24.10
CA THR A 254 25.25 20.06 -23.99
C THR A 254 24.47 19.80 -25.28
N VAL A 255 23.24 19.31 -25.17
CA VAL A 255 22.24 19.36 -26.25
C VAL A 255 21.16 20.33 -25.83
N SER A 256 20.74 21.23 -26.72
CA SER A 256 19.58 22.09 -26.45
C SER A 256 18.77 22.39 -27.70
N GLY A 257 17.46 22.57 -27.55
CA GLY A 257 16.56 23.03 -28.60
C GLY A 257 16.39 22.05 -29.76
N LEU A 258 16.41 20.73 -29.52
CA LEU A 258 16.31 19.70 -30.56
C LEU A 258 15.20 18.68 -30.28
N SER A 259 14.41 18.36 -31.32
CA SER A 259 13.61 17.14 -31.38
C SER A 259 14.34 16.08 -32.20
N ILE A 260 14.45 14.86 -31.68
CA ILE A 260 15.14 13.72 -32.28
C ILE A 260 14.11 12.60 -32.41
N THR A 261 13.84 12.20 -33.66
CA THR A 261 12.81 11.21 -34.00
C THR A 261 13.40 10.16 -34.91
N GLY A 262 13.05 8.88 -34.72
CA GLY A 262 13.75 7.79 -35.40
C GLY A 262 13.04 6.44 -35.30
N ALA A 263 12.00 6.26 -36.11
CA ALA A 263 11.14 5.07 -36.15
C ALA A 263 11.83 3.74 -36.55
N ASN A 264 13.17 3.71 -36.66
CA ASN A 264 13.98 2.51 -36.89
C ASN A 264 15.10 2.31 -35.85
N ALA A 265 15.24 3.21 -34.86
CA ALA A 265 16.33 3.20 -33.88
C ALA A 265 16.02 2.25 -32.71
N THR A 266 16.44 0.99 -32.81
CA THR A 266 16.08 -0.08 -31.85
C THR A 266 16.84 -0.04 -30.51
N THR A 267 17.66 0.98 -30.23
CA THR A 267 18.53 1.06 -29.03
C THR A 267 18.57 2.44 -28.34
N GLY A 268 17.73 3.39 -28.79
CA GLY A 268 17.82 4.81 -28.43
C GLY A 268 17.85 5.71 -29.67
N VAL A 269 17.01 6.76 -29.72
CA VAL A 269 17.20 7.85 -30.71
C VAL A 269 18.26 8.85 -30.25
N LEU A 270 18.37 9.07 -28.94
CA LEU A 270 19.49 9.76 -28.29
C LEU A 270 20.34 8.77 -27.49
N THR A 271 21.64 8.72 -27.76
CA THR A 271 22.59 7.85 -27.04
C THR A 271 23.83 8.63 -26.59
N VAL A 272 24.25 8.43 -25.34
CA VAL A 272 25.47 9.05 -24.78
C VAL A 272 26.33 8.00 -24.08
N SER A 273 27.64 7.99 -24.32
CA SER A 273 28.56 7.01 -23.73
C SER A 273 29.95 7.57 -23.43
N ASN A 274 30.58 7.06 -22.36
CA ASN A 274 31.95 7.43 -21.94
C ASN A 274 32.19 8.94 -21.73
N ASN A 275 31.14 9.73 -21.50
CA ASN A 275 31.30 11.13 -21.11
C ASN A 275 31.87 11.22 -19.68
N SER A 276 32.53 12.33 -19.35
CA SER A 276 33.42 12.40 -18.18
C SER A 276 33.32 13.67 -17.32
N GLY A 277 32.66 14.71 -17.83
CA GLY A 277 32.18 15.86 -17.07
C GLY A 277 30.65 15.95 -17.16
N LEU A 278 30.12 17.16 -17.00
CA LEU A 278 28.69 17.43 -17.08
C LEU A 278 28.11 17.08 -18.47
N LEU A 279 27.06 16.26 -18.48
CA LEU A 279 26.14 16.12 -19.60
C LEU A 279 24.88 16.95 -19.30
N ALA A 280 24.54 17.91 -20.16
CA ALA A 280 23.34 18.73 -20.01
C ALA A 280 22.37 18.56 -21.19
N LEU A 281 21.09 18.41 -20.90
CA LEU A 281 19.98 18.46 -21.88
C LEU A 281 19.00 19.58 -21.46
N SER A 282 18.58 20.44 -22.39
CA SER A 282 17.61 21.52 -22.11
C SER A 282 16.74 21.82 -23.33
N ASP A 283 15.42 21.71 -23.23
CA ASP A 283 14.50 21.68 -24.40
C ASP A 283 14.93 20.61 -25.43
N VAL A 284 14.92 19.34 -24.98
CA VAL A 284 15.23 18.18 -25.83
C VAL A 284 14.04 17.23 -25.87
N SER A 285 13.60 16.87 -27.06
CA SER A 285 12.53 15.90 -27.30
C SER A 285 13.10 14.65 -27.97
N ALA A 286 12.94 13.47 -27.37
CA ALA A 286 13.39 12.19 -27.91
C ALA A 286 12.24 11.18 -27.85
N THR A 287 11.42 11.17 -28.91
CA THR A 287 10.10 10.53 -28.93
C THR A 287 9.88 9.66 -30.17
N ASN A 288 8.83 8.82 -30.15
CA ASN A 288 8.45 7.93 -31.25
C ASN A 288 9.59 7.00 -31.73
N SER A 289 10.44 6.57 -30.79
CA SER A 289 11.53 5.62 -31.03
C SER A 289 11.01 4.19 -31.19
N ALA A 290 11.71 3.40 -32.03
CA ALA A 290 11.51 1.95 -32.13
C ALA A 290 12.26 1.15 -31.02
N GLY A 291 12.98 1.85 -30.15
CA GLY A 291 13.58 1.35 -28.91
C GLY A 291 13.39 2.41 -27.83
N ASP A 292 14.41 2.65 -27.00
CA ASP A 292 14.34 3.71 -25.98
C ASP A 292 14.28 5.11 -26.61
N GLY A 293 13.77 6.11 -25.88
CA GLY A 293 13.90 7.52 -26.26
C GLY A 293 15.35 7.99 -26.12
N ALA A 294 15.84 8.08 -24.89
CA ALA A 294 17.21 8.45 -24.58
C ALA A 294 17.90 7.44 -23.64
N ARG A 295 19.16 7.10 -23.97
CA ARG A 295 20.00 6.21 -23.14
C ARG A 295 21.37 6.86 -22.91
N LEU A 296 21.56 7.39 -21.71
CA LEU A 296 22.67 8.26 -21.32
C LEU A 296 23.62 7.52 -20.36
N THR A 297 24.93 7.58 -20.63
CA THR A 297 25.96 7.02 -19.74
C THR A 297 27.13 7.99 -19.59
N SER A 298 27.32 8.50 -18.38
CA SER A 298 28.38 9.47 -18.01
C SER A 298 29.13 9.03 -16.74
N ALA A 299 30.37 9.46 -16.60
CA ALA A 299 31.14 9.36 -15.35
C ALA A 299 31.12 10.68 -14.53
N GLY A 300 30.62 11.78 -15.12
CA GLY A 300 30.31 13.04 -14.44
C GLY A 300 28.81 13.28 -14.36
N ASP A 301 28.41 14.40 -13.75
CA ASP A 301 27.00 14.76 -13.49
C ASP A 301 26.14 14.78 -14.77
N VAL A 302 24.83 14.54 -14.61
CA VAL A 302 23.84 14.59 -15.69
C VAL A 302 22.67 15.50 -15.27
N ASP A 303 22.50 16.62 -15.98
CA ASP A 303 21.43 17.60 -15.75
C ASP A 303 20.45 17.58 -16.95
N ILE A 304 19.15 17.48 -16.70
CA ILE A 304 18.11 17.43 -17.74
C ILE A 304 16.98 18.39 -17.36
N ALA A 305 16.73 19.38 -18.20
CA ALA A 305 15.70 20.41 -18.02
C ALA A 305 14.71 20.43 -19.21
N ASP A 306 13.44 20.75 -18.96
CA ASP A 306 12.42 21.08 -19.99
C ASP A 306 12.30 20.03 -21.13
N SER A 307 12.52 18.75 -20.83
CA SER A 307 12.78 17.71 -21.85
C SER A 307 11.73 16.60 -21.85
N LYS A 308 11.55 15.94 -23.00
CA LYS A 308 10.47 14.97 -23.26
C LYS A 308 11.00 13.67 -23.85
N PHE A 309 10.58 12.55 -23.27
CA PHE A 309 11.03 11.21 -23.60
C PHE A 309 9.83 10.26 -23.73
N ASN A 310 8.81 10.69 -24.49
CA ASN A 310 7.48 10.08 -24.53
C ASN A 310 7.26 9.21 -25.78
N GLU A 311 6.22 8.37 -25.74
CA GLU A 311 5.70 7.62 -26.89
C GLU A 311 6.73 6.62 -27.51
N ASN A 312 7.70 6.14 -26.74
CA ASN A 312 8.75 5.24 -27.22
C ASN A 312 8.38 3.75 -27.07
N ALA A 313 8.81 2.92 -28.03
CA ALA A 313 8.55 1.48 -28.01
C ALA A 313 9.43 0.69 -27.02
N GLY A 314 10.46 1.32 -26.46
CA GLY A 314 11.25 0.87 -25.31
C GLY A 314 10.92 1.67 -24.06
N ASN A 315 11.95 2.10 -23.33
CA ASN A 315 11.84 3.00 -22.19
C ASN A 315 11.87 4.47 -22.66
N GLY A 316 11.36 5.41 -21.87
CA GLY A 316 11.51 6.82 -22.19
C GLY A 316 12.97 7.28 -22.02
N LEU A 317 13.41 7.31 -20.78
CA LEU A 317 14.71 7.82 -20.36
C LEU A 317 15.47 6.77 -19.52
N ILE A 318 16.72 6.48 -19.89
CA ILE A 318 17.66 5.70 -19.08
C ILE A 318 18.91 6.54 -18.84
N VAL A 319 19.30 6.71 -17.58
CA VAL A 319 20.50 7.46 -17.19
C VAL A 319 21.35 6.63 -16.23
N SER A 320 22.62 6.42 -16.57
CA SER A 320 23.63 5.88 -15.65
C SER A 320 24.74 6.91 -15.46
N SER A 321 24.98 7.33 -14.22
CA SER A 321 25.91 8.42 -13.89
C SER A 321 26.91 8.03 -12.80
N GLY A 322 28.19 8.35 -13.03
CA GLY A 322 29.21 8.36 -11.96
C GLY A 322 29.17 9.59 -11.07
N GLY A 323 28.49 10.65 -11.52
CA GLY A 323 28.17 11.85 -10.73
C GLY A 323 26.72 11.82 -10.24
N ASN A 324 26.16 13.00 -10.00
CA ASN A 324 24.76 13.16 -9.66
C ASN A 324 23.86 13.04 -10.91
N ILE A 325 22.55 12.94 -10.69
CA ILE A 325 21.51 13.12 -11.72
C ILE A 325 20.53 14.18 -11.22
N GLN A 326 20.24 15.18 -12.04
CA GLN A 326 19.26 16.23 -11.76
C GLN A 326 18.22 16.29 -12.89
N LEU A 327 16.93 16.20 -12.55
CA LEU A 327 15.81 16.44 -13.47
C LEU A 327 15.02 17.67 -13.02
N ASP A 328 14.66 18.55 -13.97
CA ASP A 328 13.68 19.62 -13.79
C ASP A 328 12.72 19.64 -14.98
N THR A 329 11.42 19.54 -14.71
CA THR A 329 10.35 19.68 -15.72
C THR A 329 10.53 18.69 -16.88
N VAL A 330 10.73 17.41 -16.52
CA VAL A 330 10.96 16.30 -17.47
C VAL A 330 9.73 15.39 -17.58
N SER A 331 9.30 15.11 -18.81
CA SER A 331 8.25 14.12 -19.09
C SER A 331 8.84 12.87 -19.75
N ALA A 332 8.37 11.70 -19.34
CA ALA A 332 8.63 10.42 -20.00
C ALA A 332 7.37 9.53 -19.90
N ASN A 333 6.30 9.97 -20.58
CA ASN A 333 4.99 9.32 -20.56
C ASN A 333 4.78 8.38 -21.76
N ASP A 334 3.79 7.48 -21.66
CA ASP A 334 3.27 6.67 -22.78
C ASP A 334 4.32 5.76 -23.45
N ASN A 335 5.39 5.39 -22.73
CA ASN A 335 6.40 4.45 -23.21
C ASN A 335 5.99 3.00 -22.94
N ARG A 336 6.40 2.06 -23.78
CA ARG A 336 5.99 0.65 -23.63
C ARG A 336 6.73 -0.09 -22.52
N LEU A 337 7.88 0.39 -22.09
CA LEU A 337 8.61 -0.10 -20.91
C LEU A 337 8.59 0.97 -19.81
N THR A 338 9.68 1.19 -19.07
CA THR A 338 9.71 2.16 -17.95
C THR A 338 9.75 3.60 -18.48
N GLY A 339 9.09 4.54 -17.79
CA GLY A 339 9.16 5.97 -18.12
C GLY A 339 10.59 6.50 -17.97
N ALA A 340 11.11 6.55 -16.73
CA ALA A 340 12.49 6.90 -16.45
C ALA A 340 13.20 5.91 -15.51
N SER A 341 14.47 5.62 -15.79
CA SER A 341 15.36 4.81 -14.95
C SER A 341 16.67 5.54 -14.70
N LEU A 342 16.96 5.86 -13.44
CA LEU A 342 18.06 6.73 -13.01
C LEU A 342 18.99 5.97 -12.04
N ASP A 343 20.22 5.69 -12.47
CA ASP A 343 21.22 4.92 -11.71
C ASP A 343 22.48 5.75 -11.42
N THR A 344 22.71 6.10 -10.15
CA THR A 344 24.00 6.60 -9.63
C THR A 344 24.69 5.59 -8.71
N CYS A 345 24.12 4.39 -8.60
CA CYS A 345 24.56 3.31 -7.73
C CYS A 345 25.49 2.33 -8.45
N LEU A 346 25.28 2.10 -9.75
CA LEU A 346 26.18 1.38 -10.67
C LEU A 346 26.52 -0.05 -10.19
N TYR A 347 25.49 -0.80 -9.78
CA TYR A 347 25.62 -2.15 -9.23
C TYR A 347 26.49 -3.08 -10.10
N GLY A 348 27.36 -3.86 -9.46
CA GLY A 348 28.14 -4.88 -10.15
C GLY A 348 29.35 -4.38 -10.94
N THR A 349 29.60 -3.06 -10.99
CA THR A 349 30.78 -2.48 -11.66
C THR A 349 32.11 -2.72 -10.90
N VAL A 350 32.04 -3.03 -9.60
CA VAL A 350 33.21 -3.42 -8.77
C VAL A 350 33.07 -4.79 -8.11
N ASP A 351 31.92 -5.06 -7.48
CA ASP A 351 31.53 -6.35 -6.91
C ASP A 351 30.04 -6.62 -7.22
N PRO A 352 29.63 -7.84 -7.61
CA PRO A 352 28.23 -8.15 -7.91
C PRO A 352 27.29 -7.93 -6.72
N GLY A 353 26.21 -7.17 -6.93
CA GLY A 353 25.21 -6.91 -5.90
C GLY A 353 25.66 -5.94 -4.79
N VAL A 354 26.62 -5.06 -5.07
CA VAL A 354 27.04 -3.97 -4.18
C VAL A 354 27.00 -2.65 -4.95
N CYS A 355 26.48 -1.61 -4.32
CA CYS A 355 26.51 -0.23 -4.86
C CYS A 355 27.96 0.28 -4.95
N ALA A 356 28.34 0.83 -6.10
CA ALA A 356 29.69 1.27 -6.42
C ALA A 356 29.82 2.80 -6.54
N GLY A 357 28.75 3.48 -6.97
CA GLY A 357 28.69 4.93 -7.09
C GLY A 357 28.29 5.63 -5.79
N SER A 358 28.27 6.97 -5.82
CA SER A 358 27.95 7.81 -4.67
C SER A 358 27.23 9.12 -5.04
N GLY A 359 26.69 9.21 -6.26
CA GLY A 359 25.95 10.40 -6.71
C GLY A 359 24.58 10.47 -6.06
N ALA A 360 24.05 11.67 -5.83
CA ALA A 360 22.66 11.87 -5.46
C ALA A 360 21.77 11.89 -6.72
N VAL A 361 20.48 11.56 -6.54
CA VAL A 361 19.45 11.79 -7.54
C VAL A 361 18.48 12.83 -7.01
N THR A 362 18.26 13.89 -7.78
CA THR A 362 17.38 15.01 -7.44
C THR A 362 16.40 15.24 -8.58
N ILE A 363 15.10 15.21 -8.28
CA ILE A 363 14.04 15.61 -9.20
C ILE A 363 13.32 16.79 -8.54
N THR A 364 13.47 17.97 -9.11
CA THR A 364 12.83 19.21 -8.65
C THR A 364 11.77 19.64 -9.63
N GLY A 365 10.70 20.28 -9.16
CA GLY A 365 9.70 20.84 -10.05
C GLY A 365 9.32 22.28 -9.74
N SER A 366 8.53 22.85 -10.65
CA SER A 366 8.10 24.23 -10.58
C SER A 366 6.87 24.36 -9.69
N SER A 367 7.00 25.06 -8.55
CA SER A 367 5.85 25.39 -7.67
C SER A 367 4.79 26.32 -8.29
N THR A 368 4.87 26.57 -9.60
CA THR A 368 3.84 27.25 -10.41
C THR A 368 3.09 26.32 -11.38
N ALA A 369 3.53 25.06 -11.51
CA ALA A 369 2.91 24.03 -12.32
C ALA A 369 2.89 22.71 -11.52
N PRO A 370 1.72 22.26 -11.00
CA PRO A 370 1.66 20.99 -10.28
C PRO A 370 2.14 19.85 -11.18
N TYR A 371 3.00 19.00 -10.64
CA TYR A 371 3.58 17.84 -11.33
C TYR A 371 4.28 18.20 -12.65
N SER A 372 5.32 19.05 -12.57
CA SER A 372 6.13 19.39 -13.75
C SER A 372 7.01 18.23 -14.23
N ASN A 373 7.29 17.23 -13.38
CA ASN A 373 7.93 15.98 -13.78
C ASN A 373 6.89 14.87 -13.87
N GLN A 374 6.82 14.18 -15.02
CA GLN A 374 5.72 13.27 -15.36
C GLN A 374 6.26 11.94 -15.92
N PHE A 375 5.74 10.84 -15.41
CA PHE A 375 6.14 9.48 -15.76
C PHE A 375 4.91 8.57 -15.86
N ASP A 376 3.92 8.99 -16.65
CA ASP A 376 2.57 8.39 -16.67
C ASP A 376 2.34 7.41 -17.82
N HIS A 377 1.34 6.52 -17.66
CA HIS A 377 0.87 5.60 -18.70
C HIS A 377 1.96 4.67 -19.29
N ASN A 378 3.05 4.45 -18.56
CA ASN A 378 4.14 3.59 -19.01
C ASN A 378 3.83 2.11 -18.79
N GLY A 379 4.28 1.27 -19.73
CA GLY A 379 4.14 -0.18 -19.69
C GLY A 379 3.04 -0.78 -20.55
N PHE A 380 2.30 0.01 -21.35
CA PHE A 380 1.14 -0.51 -22.12
C PHE A 380 1.47 -0.72 -23.61
N ASN A 381 1.02 -1.85 -24.16
CA ASN A 381 1.06 -2.11 -25.60
C ASN A 381 -0.25 -1.66 -26.28
N PRO A 382 -0.24 -1.30 -27.59
CA PRO A 382 -1.44 -0.88 -28.32
C PRO A 382 -2.54 -1.94 -28.47
N ASP A 383 -2.31 -3.18 -28.05
CA ASP A 383 -3.30 -4.27 -28.02
C ASP A 383 -3.95 -4.44 -26.62
N GLY A 384 -3.63 -3.56 -25.67
CA GLY A 384 -4.12 -3.60 -24.29
C GLY A 384 -3.32 -4.52 -23.36
N SER A 385 -2.28 -5.22 -23.86
CA SER A 385 -1.41 -6.03 -23.00
C SER A 385 -0.42 -5.15 -22.21
N GLY A 386 -0.22 -5.47 -20.93
CA GLY A 386 0.76 -4.81 -20.08
C GLY A 386 2.13 -5.50 -20.13
N ASN A 387 3.18 -4.73 -20.40
CA ASN A 387 4.55 -5.09 -20.07
C ASN A 387 4.81 -4.80 -18.58
N LEU A 388 5.82 -5.44 -17.99
CA LEU A 388 6.19 -5.23 -16.59
C LEU A 388 7.04 -3.95 -16.41
N ALA A 389 6.40 -2.81 -16.12
CA ALA A 389 7.05 -1.50 -16.07
C ALA A 389 6.54 -0.59 -14.93
N TYR A 390 7.37 0.41 -14.60
CA TYR A 390 7.07 1.48 -13.65
C TYR A 390 7.09 2.84 -14.37
N GLY A 391 6.53 3.88 -13.75
CA GLY A 391 6.80 5.25 -14.18
C GLY A 391 8.26 5.63 -13.96
N LEU A 392 8.73 5.55 -12.71
CA LEU A 392 10.06 5.98 -12.29
C LEU A 392 10.81 4.90 -11.50
N ILE A 393 12.08 4.67 -11.84
CA ILE A 393 13.01 3.85 -11.06
C ILE A 393 14.24 4.70 -10.72
N VAL A 394 14.64 4.71 -9.44
CA VAL A 394 15.83 5.41 -8.94
C VAL A 394 16.67 4.48 -8.07
N ASP A 395 17.90 4.19 -8.51
CA ASP A 395 18.91 3.47 -7.74
C ASP A 395 20.08 4.44 -7.43
N SER A 396 20.16 4.91 -6.19
CA SER A 396 21.06 6.00 -5.78
C SER A 396 22.17 5.55 -4.83
N GLY A 397 23.41 5.94 -5.13
CA GLY A 397 24.56 5.81 -4.21
C GLY A 397 24.60 6.88 -3.11
N GLY A 398 23.81 7.94 -3.23
CA GLY A 398 23.76 9.09 -2.32
C GLY A 398 22.39 9.26 -1.68
N SER A 399 21.89 10.50 -1.66
CA SER A 399 20.49 10.81 -1.31
C SER A 399 19.56 10.64 -2.51
N ILE A 400 18.26 10.56 -2.22
CA ILE A 400 17.19 10.75 -3.21
C ILE A 400 16.32 11.90 -2.71
N ALA A 401 16.07 12.89 -3.56
CA ALA A 401 15.09 13.94 -3.33
C ALA A 401 14.18 14.03 -4.55
N ILE A 402 12.87 13.87 -4.35
CA ILE A 402 11.87 14.06 -5.40
C ILE A 402 10.78 15.02 -4.92
N ASP A 403 10.41 15.95 -5.79
CA ASP A 403 9.49 17.06 -5.55
C ASP A 403 8.70 17.35 -6.83
N HIS A 404 7.38 17.54 -6.72
CA HIS A 404 6.48 17.76 -7.86
C HIS A 404 6.62 16.69 -8.96
N VAL A 405 6.62 15.41 -8.56
CA VAL A 405 6.63 14.23 -9.45
C VAL A 405 5.24 13.62 -9.54
N GLN A 406 4.79 13.28 -10.75
CA GLN A 406 3.64 12.40 -10.98
C GLN A 406 4.09 11.15 -11.75
N ALA A 407 3.62 9.99 -11.31
CA ALA A 407 3.85 8.71 -11.96
C ALA A 407 2.60 7.83 -11.81
N ASN A 408 1.57 8.19 -12.57
CA ASN A 408 0.24 7.61 -12.50
C ASN A 408 -0.05 6.66 -13.66
N LEU A 409 -1.04 5.79 -13.47
CA LEU A 409 -1.62 4.95 -14.55
C LEU A 409 -0.57 4.05 -15.23
N ASN A 410 0.50 3.67 -14.53
CA ASN A 410 1.55 2.76 -15.00
C ASN A 410 1.18 1.29 -14.76
N SER A 411 1.77 0.39 -15.56
CA SER A 411 1.32 -1.01 -15.63
C SER A 411 1.58 -1.84 -14.36
N ILE A 412 2.66 -1.59 -13.61
CA ILE A 412 2.89 -2.13 -12.26
C ILE A 412 2.70 -1.06 -11.18
N GLY A 413 3.38 0.08 -11.30
CA GLY A 413 3.53 1.00 -10.17
C GLY A 413 4.15 2.35 -10.54
N GLY A 414 3.95 3.33 -9.67
CA GLY A 414 4.41 4.70 -9.91
C GLY A 414 5.92 4.84 -9.82
N ALA A 415 6.47 4.68 -8.62
CA ALA A 415 7.91 4.88 -8.38
C ALA A 415 8.56 3.80 -7.50
N VAL A 416 9.83 3.51 -7.78
CA VAL A 416 10.71 2.67 -6.94
C VAL A 416 11.99 3.44 -6.62
N LEU A 417 12.23 3.74 -5.35
CA LEU A 417 13.39 4.52 -4.88
C LEU A 417 14.29 3.65 -3.99
N ARG A 418 15.57 3.48 -4.33
CA ARG A 418 16.53 2.67 -3.55
C ARG A 418 17.81 3.43 -3.24
N ASN A 419 18.20 3.48 -1.96
CA ASN A 419 19.54 3.90 -1.55
C ASN A 419 20.10 3.07 -0.35
N THR A 420 19.67 1.82 -0.18
CA THR A 420 20.02 0.95 0.96
C THR A 420 21.52 0.76 1.21
N ASP A 421 22.31 0.71 0.13
CA ASP A 421 23.78 0.62 0.17
C ASP A 421 24.47 2.00 0.14
N GLY A 422 23.71 3.06 -0.17
CA GLY A 422 24.19 4.42 -0.36
C GLY A 422 24.32 5.23 0.93
N VAL A 423 24.72 6.50 0.78
CA VAL A 423 24.86 7.45 1.91
C VAL A 423 24.03 8.71 1.71
N GLY A 424 22.79 8.68 2.19
CA GLY A 424 21.91 9.85 2.18
C GLY A 424 20.51 9.56 2.72
N ASN A 425 19.72 10.62 2.88
CA ASN A 425 18.30 10.51 3.17
C ASN A 425 17.50 10.29 1.88
N VAL A 426 16.26 9.79 2.02
CA VAL A 426 15.25 9.82 0.98
C VAL A 426 14.19 10.86 1.39
N THR A 427 13.85 11.76 0.46
CA THR A 427 12.82 12.80 0.66
C THR A 427 11.86 12.79 -0.53
N ILE A 428 10.56 12.73 -0.22
CA ILE A 428 9.46 12.88 -1.18
C ILE A 428 8.59 14.03 -0.68
N ASP A 429 8.32 15.01 -1.55
CA ASP A 429 7.36 16.09 -1.30
C ASP A 429 6.42 16.29 -2.51
N GLN A 430 5.20 16.76 -2.27
CA GLN A 430 4.25 17.25 -3.28
C GLN A 430 4.15 16.37 -4.55
N SER A 431 4.02 15.06 -4.38
CA SER A 431 4.13 14.05 -5.47
C SER A 431 2.98 13.05 -5.46
N ASP A 432 2.64 12.53 -6.64
CA ASP A 432 1.48 11.67 -6.90
C ASP A 432 1.89 10.34 -7.58
N PHE A 433 1.42 9.24 -6.98
CA PHE A 433 1.72 7.87 -7.40
C PHE A 433 0.43 7.04 -7.43
N SER A 434 -0.62 7.60 -8.01
CA SER A 434 -1.98 7.07 -7.98
C SER A 434 -2.36 6.29 -9.24
N LEU A 435 -3.42 5.48 -9.12
CA LEU A 435 -4.08 4.76 -10.20
C LEU A 435 -3.17 3.76 -10.93
N ASN A 436 -2.25 3.10 -10.24
CA ASN A 436 -1.43 1.99 -10.75
C ASN A 436 -2.06 0.64 -10.29
N PRO A 437 -3.11 0.13 -10.94
CA PRO A 437 -4.05 -0.82 -10.33
C PRO A 437 -3.48 -2.22 -10.04
N ASN A 438 -2.39 -2.63 -10.70
CA ASN A 438 -1.85 -3.99 -10.59
C ASN A 438 -0.75 -4.15 -9.53
N GLY A 439 -0.25 -3.05 -8.96
CA GLY A 439 0.87 -3.04 -8.01
C GLY A 439 0.90 -1.79 -7.13
N THR A 440 2.09 -1.30 -6.80
CA THR A 440 2.27 -0.33 -5.71
C THR A 440 2.53 1.08 -6.24
N GLY A 441 1.91 2.10 -5.64
CA GLY A 441 2.16 3.51 -5.97
C GLY A 441 3.63 3.88 -5.74
N LEU A 442 4.09 3.80 -4.48
CA LEU A 442 5.48 4.07 -4.12
C LEU A 442 6.15 2.90 -3.36
N TYR A 443 7.27 2.41 -3.88
CA TYR A 443 8.24 1.61 -3.14
C TYR A 443 9.44 2.46 -2.69
N VAL A 444 9.85 2.36 -1.43
CA VAL A 444 11.11 2.93 -0.93
C VAL A 444 11.94 1.85 -0.21
N PHE A 445 13.22 1.78 -0.54
CA PHE A 445 14.21 0.96 0.16
C PHE A 445 15.40 1.85 0.58
N THR A 446 15.57 2.11 1.88
CA THR A 446 16.59 3.04 2.40
C THR A 446 17.28 2.53 3.66
N ALA A 447 18.39 3.17 4.01
CA ALA A 447 19.06 3.06 5.31
C ALA A 447 19.33 4.43 5.97
N GLY A 448 18.83 5.53 5.39
CA GLY A 448 18.93 6.90 5.92
C GLY A 448 17.69 7.32 6.71
N ASN A 449 17.47 8.63 6.86
CA ASN A 449 16.13 9.12 7.21
C ASN A 449 15.23 9.09 5.97
N LEU A 450 13.96 8.75 6.16
CA LEU A 450 12.91 8.86 5.17
C LEU A 450 11.95 9.99 5.57
N ASN A 451 11.69 10.92 4.66
CA ASN A 451 10.67 11.96 4.86
C ASN A 451 9.71 11.93 3.67
N VAL A 452 8.41 11.80 3.94
CA VAL A 452 7.33 11.81 2.96
C VAL A 452 6.35 12.92 3.34
N THR A 453 6.08 13.84 2.44
CA THR A 453 5.24 15.02 2.71
C THR A 453 4.29 15.25 1.54
N SER A 454 3.05 15.66 1.81
CA SER A 454 2.10 16.12 0.78
C SER A 454 1.98 15.17 -0.43
N MET A 455 1.87 13.87 -0.17
CA MET A 455 2.00 12.82 -1.20
C MET A 455 0.74 11.96 -1.28
N ASP A 456 0.28 11.73 -2.50
CA ASP A 456 -0.90 10.91 -2.81
C ASP A 456 -0.49 9.59 -3.46
N ALA A 457 -1.07 8.48 -2.98
CA ALA A 457 -0.95 7.15 -3.57
C ALA A 457 -2.30 6.41 -3.46
N LEU A 458 -3.20 6.76 -4.37
CA LEU A 458 -4.62 6.41 -4.34
C LEU A 458 -4.98 5.43 -5.46
N GLY A 459 -5.89 4.48 -5.24
CA GLY A 459 -6.40 3.59 -6.30
C GLY A 459 -5.35 2.66 -6.94
N ASN A 460 -4.29 2.32 -6.22
CA ASN A 460 -3.30 1.32 -6.62
C ASN A 460 -3.70 -0.08 -6.10
N SER A 461 -2.90 -1.12 -6.36
CA SER A 461 -3.03 -2.37 -5.58
C SER A 461 -2.54 -2.20 -4.14
N MET A 462 -1.44 -1.46 -3.93
CA MET A 462 -1.00 -1.00 -2.60
C MET A 462 -0.59 0.47 -2.70
N GLY A 463 -0.90 1.30 -1.69
CA GLY A 463 -0.57 2.73 -1.76
C GLY A 463 0.94 2.96 -1.72
N ALA A 464 1.57 2.69 -0.58
CA ALA A 464 3.02 2.76 -0.44
C ALA A 464 3.61 1.66 0.46
N GLN A 465 4.83 1.23 0.13
CA GLN A 465 5.60 0.26 0.89
C GLN A 465 7.00 0.80 1.17
N LEU A 466 7.27 1.12 2.44
CA LEU A 466 8.38 1.95 2.88
C LEU A 466 9.31 1.16 3.82
N TYR A 467 10.41 0.66 3.26
CA TYR A 467 11.40 -0.15 3.96
C TYR A 467 12.63 0.69 4.35
N ASN A 468 12.78 1.00 5.63
CA ASN A 468 13.96 1.65 6.19
C ASN A 468 14.76 0.65 7.04
N TYR A 469 15.72 -0.03 6.41
CA TYR A 469 16.60 -1.01 7.07
C TYR A 469 17.70 -0.36 7.93
N GLY A 470 17.75 0.97 7.99
CA GLY A 470 18.65 1.73 8.85
C GLY A 470 18.00 2.15 10.17
N ASN A 471 18.79 2.82 11.01
CA ASN A 471 18.32 3.40 12.28
C ASN A 471 17.82 4.86 12.11
N GLY A 472 17.55 5.29 10.88
CA GLY A 472 17.03 6.63 10.60
C GLY A 472 15.56 6.76 10.96
N ALA A 473 15.09 7.99 11.15
CA ALA A 473 13.67 8.26 11.36
C ALA A 473 12.90 8.14 10.04
N THR A 474 11.68 7.60 10.12
CA THR A 474 10.71 7.59 9.01
C THR A 474 9.56 8.53 9.37
N ASN A 475 9.50 9.70 8.73
CA ASN A 475 8.49 10.72 8.96
C ASN A 475 7.57 10.82 7.75
N ILE A 476 6.25 10.74 7.94
CA ILE A 476 5.24 10.78 6.88
C ILE A 476 4.15 11.78 7.31
N SER A 477 3.83 12.78 6.48
CA SER A 477 2.85 13.79 6.88
C SER A 477 2.08 14.47 5.75
N ASN A 478 0.81 14.77 6.00
CA ASN A 478 -0.12 15.35 5.00
C ASN A 478 -0.25 14.48 3.73
N SER A 479 -0.13 13.15 3.88
CA SER A 479 -0.12 12.18 2.79
C SER A 479 -1.35 11.27 2.81
N ASN A 480 -1.80 10.84 1.64
CA ASN A 480 -3.01 10.05 1.47
C ASN A 480 -2.75 8.72 0.75
N PHE A 481 -3.27 7.64 1.33
CA PHE A 481 -3.11 6.25 0.91
C PHE A 481 -4.49 5.58 0.87
N GLY A 482 -5.41 6.19 0.13
CA GLY A 482 -6.85 5.90 0.15
C GLY A 482 -7.63 6.92 0.98
N THR A 483 -8.71 7.47 0.41
CA THR A 483 -9.54 8.54 1.05
C THR A 483 -11.05 8.39 0.86
N THR A 484 -11.49 7.60 -0.11
CA THR A 484 -12.90 7.31 -0.46
C THR A 484 -13.02 5.91 -1.06
N PRO A 485 -14.22 5.29 -1.11
CA PRO A 485 -14.41 4.00 -1.79
C PRO A 485 -14.03 3.99 -3.28
N ALA A 486 -13.97 5.16 -3.93
CA ALA A 486 -13.59 5.28 -5.34
C ALA A 486 -12.07 5.39 -5.58
N ASN A 487 -11.26 5.54 -4.52
CA ASN A 487 -9.81 5.72 -4.63
C ASN A 487 -9.00 5.06 -3.50
N GLY A 488 -9.60 4.14 -2.75
CA GLY A 488 -8.88 3.21 -1.87
C GLY A 488 -7.99 2.25 -2.67
N ASN A 489 -6.94 1.74 -2.06
CA ASN A 489 -6.05 0.75 -2.68
C ASN A 489 -6.62 -0.67 -2.49
N THR A 490 -6.39 -1.60 -3.42
CA THR A 490 -7.07 -2.92 -3.40
C THR A 490 -6.55 -3.89 -2.33
N ALA A 491 -5.38 -3.63 -1.76
CA ALA A 491 -4.83 -4.27 -0.57
C ALA A 491 -4.49 -3.20 0.48
N THR A 492 -3.25 -3.12 1.00
CA THR A 492 -2.87 -2.18 2.07
C THR A 492 -2.69 -0.75 1.55
N GLY A 493 -3.16 0.23 2.31
CA GLY A 493 -2.90 1.66 2.06
C GLY A 493 -1.42 2.01 2.27
N LEU A 494 -0.96 1.98 3.52
CA LEU A 494 0.41 2.32 3.91
C LEU A 494 1.10 1.19 4.67
N HIS A 495 2.20 0.65 4.13
CA HIS A 495 3.07 -0.32 4.80
C HIS A 495 4.42 0.30 5.15
N VAL A 496 4.87 0.18 6.40
CA VAL A 496 6.15 0.72 6.89
C VAL A 496 6.91 -0.32 7.72
N GLU A 497 8.16 -0.56 7.38
CA GLU A 497 9.12 -1.34 8.18
C GLU A 497 10.35 -0.48 8.48
N ALA A 498 10.65 -0.22 9.75
CA ALA A 498 11.73 0.68 10.14
C ALA A 498 12.65 0.15 11.25
N GLY A 499 13.96 0.22 11.03
CA GLY A 499 14.99 0.02 12.07
C GLY A 499 15.18 1.24 13.00
N GLY A 500 14.53 2.37 12.69
CA GLY A 500 14.40 3.55 13.55
C GLY A 500 12.94 3.94 13.79
N PRO A 501 12.69 5.04 14.51
CA PRO A 501 11.34 5.45 14.90
C PRO A 501 10.48 5.90 13.70
N VAL A 502 9.17 5.71 13.80
CA VAL A 502 8.18 6.09 12.79
C VAL A 502 7.29 7.20 13.33
N THR A 503 7.05 8.24 12.53
CA THR A 503 6.09 9.31 12.84
C THR A 503 5.13 9.53 11.68
N LEU A 504 3.83 9.37 11.93
CA LEU A 504 2.74 9.74 11.03
C LEU A 504 2.04 11.00 11.58
N ASN A 505 1.85 12.04 10.77
CA ASN A 505 1.04 13.21 11.16
C ASN A 505 0.13 13.71 10.03
N THR A 506 -1.18 13.78 10.28
CA THR A 506 -2.17 14.16 9.25
C THR A 506 -2.07 13.21 8.05
N VAL A 507 -2.15 11.90 8.30
CA VAL A 507 -2.12 10.87 7.27
C VAL A 507 -3.51 10.25 7.10
N THR A 508 -3.97 10.10 5.87
CA THR A 508 -5.21 9.37 5.56
C THR A 508 -4.85 8.03 4.93
N ALA A 509 -5.33 6.93 5.48
CA ALA A 509 -5.23 5.61 4.86
C ALA A 509 -6.53 4.85 5.08
N SER A 510 -7.56 5.29 4.36
CA SER A 510 -8.96 4.86 4.50
C SER A 510 -9.49 4.21 3.22
N TYR A 511 -10.52 3.39 3.36
CA TYR A 511 -11.21 2.69 2.27
C TYR A 511 -10.36 1.68 1.48
N ASN A 512 -9.28 1.16 2.07
CA ASN A 512 -8.42 0.17 1.45
C ASN A 512 -9.00 -1.27 1.56
N GLY A 513 -8.57 -2.18 0.68
CA GLY A 513 -9.08 -3.55 0.61
C GLY A 513 -8.53 -4.49 1.70
N ALA A 514 -7.38 -4.15 2.28
CA ALA A 514 -6.76 -4.82 3.43
C ALA A 514 -6.55 -3.77 4.55
N ASN A 515 -5.51 -3.92 5.38
CA ASN A 515 -5.04 -2.89 6.33
C ASN A 515 -5.10 -1.44 5.77
N GLY A 516 -5.54 -0.48 6.59
CA GLY A 516 -5.34 0.93 6.28
C GLY A 516 -3.86 1.32 6.40
N GLY A 517 -3.32 1.22 7.62
CA GLY A 517 -1.90 1.38 7.92
C GLY A 517 -1.32 0.14 8.62
N TYR A 518 -0.18 -0.35 8.15
CA TYR A 518 0.58 -1.44 8.76
C TYR A 518 2.01 -0.96 9.06
N ILE A 519 2.38 -0.91 10.35
CA ILE A 519 3.62 -0.28 10.82
C ILE A 519 4.40 -1.23 11.72
N ILE A 520 5.64 -1.55 11.36
CA ILE A 520 6.61 -2.24 12.22
C ILE A 520 7.80 -1.31 12.47
N SER A 521 8.17 -1.13 13.75
CA SER A 521 9.38 -0.39 14.14
C SER A 521 10.23 -1.12 15.19
N GLN A 522 11.54 -0.90 15.12
CA GLN A 522 12.46 -1.23 16.22
C GLN A 522 12.54 -0.13 17.30
N GLY A 523 11.89 1.01 17.09
CA GLY A 523 11.83 2.16 18.00
C GLY A 523 10.40 2.69 18.17
N ASP A 524 10.26 3.94 18.64
CA ASP A 524 8.96 4.54 18.90
C ASP A 524 8.11 4.70 17.63
N ILE A 525 6.80 4.46 17.75
CA ILE A 525 5.78 4.74 16.73
C ILE A 525 4.88 5.86 17.27
N THR A 526 4.84 7.00 16.59
CA THR A 526 3.93 8.10 16.89
C THR A 526 2.98 8.33 15.71
N VAL A 527 1.68 8.36 15.98
CA VAL A 527 0.63 8.67 15.00
C VAL A 527 -0.20 9.82 15.55
N SER A 528 -0.48 10.86 14.76
CA SER A 528 -1.17 12.05 15.27
C SER A 528 -2.05 12.74 14.23
N SER A 529 -3.33 12.93 14.56
CA SER A 529 -4.36 13.52 13.67
C SER A 529 -4.52 12.77 12.34
N SER A 530 -4.41 11.44 12.36
CA SER A 530 -4.49 10.56 11.18
C SER A 530 -5.78 9.75 11.18
N ALA A 531 -6.24 9.33 9.99
CA ALA A 531 -7.48 8.58 9.80
C ALA A 531 -7.26 7.25 9.07
N PHE A 532 -7.91 6.19 9.54
CA PHE A 532 -7.79 4.81 9.07
C PHE A 532 -9.17 4.14 9.04
N ASN A 533 -10.08 4.68 8.24
CA ASN A 533 -11.50 4.33 8.29
C ASN A 533 -11.92 3.40 7.15
N ALA A 534 -12.94 2.58 7.37
CA ALA A 534 -13.65 1.80 6.35
C ALA A 534 -12.75 0.92 5.45
N ASN A 535 -11.63 0.44 6.01
CA ASN A 535 -10.73 -0.49 5.34
C ASN A 535 -11.25 -1.94 5.41
N VAL A 536 -10.48 -2.88 4.85
CA VAL A 536 -10.76 -4.33 4.81
C VAL A 536 -11.93 -4.71 3.87
N GLN A 537 -12.04 -4.06 2.70
CA GLN A 537 -13.10 -4.39 1.73
C GLN A 537 -12.90 -5.74 0.98
N GLY A 538 -11.76 -6.41 1.20
CA GLY A 538 -11.29 -7.57 0.43
C GLY A 538 -11.47 -8.95 1.08
N ASN A 539 -12.35 -9.11 2.08
CA ASN A 539 -12.63 -10.38 2.75
C ASN A 539 -11.45 -10.97 3.57
N TYR A 540 -10.59 -10.11 4.14
CA TYR A 540 -9.46 -10.47 5.02
C TYR A 540 -9.80 -10.21 6.50
N PRO A 541 -10.46 -11.13 7.23
CA PRO A 541 -11.24 -10.78 8.42
C PRO A 541 -10.44 -10.22 9.61
N ASP A 542 -9.15 -10.50 9.72
CA ASP A 542 -8.32 -10.13 10.89
C ASP A 542 -7.56 -8.79 10.73
N ASP A 543 -7.64 -8.16 9.56
CA ASP A 543 -6.89 -6.94 9.25
C ASP A 543 -7.48 -5.70 9.97
N PRO A 544 -6.69 -4.89 10.69
CA PRO A 544 -7.16 -3.68 11.33
C PRO A 544 -7.18 -2.45 10.40
N GLY A 545 -7.86 -1.39 10.83
CA GLY A 545 -7.65 -0.04 10.27
C GLY A 545 -6.18 0.40 10.42
N LEU A 546 -5.63 0.25 11.63
CA LEU A 546 -4.21 0.49 11.94
C LEU A 546 -3.59 -0.70 12.70
N ARG A 547 -2.58 -1.37 12.12
CA ARG A 547 -1.65 -2.24 12.84
C ARG A 547 -0.38 -1.46 13.17
N ALA A 548 0.04 -1.46 14.44
CA ALA A 548 1.32 -0.90 14.85
C ALA A 548 2.05 -1.84 15.83
N ILE A 549 3.29 -2.19 15.49
CA ILE A 549 4.12 -3.14 16.24
C ILE A 549 5.48 -2.49 16.55
N SER A 550 5.82 -2.33 17.84
CA SER A 550 7.14 -1.85 18.26
C SER A 550 7.90 -2.89 19.09
N PHE A 551 9.15 -3.17 18.74
CA PHE A 551 9.95 -4.19 19.43
C PHE A 551 10.71 -3.70 20.66
N ASN A 552 10.90 -2.39 20.83
CA ASN A 552 11.62 -1.79 21.98
C ASN A 552 11.17 -0.35 22.30
N GLY A 553 10.14 0.17 21.64
CA GLY A 553 9.72 1.57 21.71
C GLY A 553 8.25 1.73 22.10
N ASN A 554 7.87 2.98 22.35
CA ASN A 554 6.50 3.33 22.73
C ASN A 554 5.61 3.44 21.49
N ILE A 555 4.33 3.12 21.66
CA ILE A 555 3.29 3.42 20.67
C ILE A 555 2.45 4.58 21.21
N THR A 556 2.36 5.67 20.46
CA THR A 556 1.61 6.86 20.87
C THR A 556 0.66 7.30 19.77
N LEU A 557 -0.65 7.24 20.03
CA LEU A 557 -1.71 7.73 19.15
C LEU A 557 -2.31 9.01 19.75
N ASN A 558 -2.33 10.12 19.00
CA ASN A 558 -2.98 11.36 19.43
C ASN A 558 -4.08 11.77 18.44
N ASN A 559 -5.35 11.81 18.87
CA ASN A 559 -6.49 12.16 18.01
C ASN A 559 -6.53 11.34 16.71
N VAL A 560 -6.31 10.03 16.81
CA VAL A 560 -6.42 9.10 15.68
C VAL A 560 -7.88 8.69 15.50
N VAL A 561 -8.33 8.57 14.26
CA VAL A 561 -9.66 8.05 13.91
C VAL A 561 -9.47 6.74 13.15
N ALA A 562 -10.20 5.69 13.55
CA ALA A 562 -10.24 4.42 12.84
C ALA A 562 -11.63 3.80 13.01
N ASP A 563 -12.59 4.35 12.27
CA ASP A 563 -14.00 3.96 12.30
C ASP A 563 -14.36 3.03 11.11
N GLU A 564 -15.43 2.25 11.25
CA GLU A 564 -16.11 1.51 10.17
C GLU A 564 -15.26 0.42 9.47
N ASN A 565 -14.13 -0.01 10.05
CA ASN A 565 -13.31 -1.08 9.47
C ASN A 565 -14.04 -2.42 9.55
N VAL A 566 -14.22 -3.09 8.40
CA VAL A 566 -15.38 -3.98 8.18
C VAL A 566 -15.36 -5.27 9.02
N TYR A 567 -14.17 -5.81 9.32
CA TYR A 567 -14.02 -7.11 9.99
C TYR A 567 -13.06 -7.03 11.20
N GLY A 568 -11.82 -6.60 10.98
CA GLY A 568 -10.84 -6.43 12.06
C GLY A 568 -11.07 -5.17 12.90
N PRO A 569 -10.16 -4.87 13.84
CA PRO A 569 -10.35 -3.78 14.79
C PRO A 569 -9.93 -2.41 14.23
N GLY A 570 -10.41 -1.33 14.84
CA GLY A 570 -10.01 0.04 14.46
C GLY A 570 -8.50 0.23 14.59
N ALA A 571 -7.93 -0.14 15.74
CA ALA A 571 -6.49 -0.23 15.92
C ALA A 571 -6.07 -1.50 16.68
N ALA A 572 -5.01 -2.17 16.20
CA ALA A 572 -4.32 -3.26 16.87
C ALA A 572 -2.86 -2.85 17.15
N LEU A 573 -2.46 -2.82 18.42
CA LEU A 573 -1.23 -2.18 18.89
C LEU A 573 -0.41 -3.14 19.77
N ASP A 574 0.80 -3.49 19.35
CA ASP A 574 1.67 -4.45 20.03
C ASP A 574 3.00 -3.79 20.43
N THR A 575 3.40 -3.84 21.70
CA THR A 575 4.73 -3.39 22.13
C THR A 575 5.46 -4.39 23.01
N TYR A 576 6.70 -4.70 22.62
CA TYR A 576 7.54 -5.70 23.29
C TYR A 576 8.59 -5.05 24.21
N GLY A 577 8.96 -5.78 25.26
CA GLY A 577 9.80 -5.27 26.35
C GLY A 577 9.12 -4.14 27.14
N VAL A 578 9.84 -3.04 27.33
CA VAL A 578 9.46 -1.94 28.24
C VAL A 578 8.76 -0.75 27.54
N GLY A 579 8.32 -0.94 26.29
CA GLY A 579 7.59 0.08 25.54
C GLY A 579 6.18 0.28 26.11
N THR A 580 5.70 1.53 26.15
CA THR A 580 4.35 1.86 26.63
C THR A 580 3.39 2.10 25.47
N ILE A 581 2.10 1.83 25.66
CA ILE A 581 1.03 2.22 24.72
C ILE A 581 0.28 3.40 25.33
N THR A 582 0.15 4.50 24.59
CA THR A 582 -0.62 5.67 24.99
C THR A 582 -1.53 6.13 23.85
N ILE A 583 -2.83 6.23 24.12
CA ILE A 583 -3.82 6.84 23.23
C ILE A 583 -4.40 8.07 23.94
N THR A 584 -4.37 9.23 23.29
CA THR A 584 -4.87 10.50 23.86
C THR A 584 -5.73 11.23 22.84
N GLY A 585 -7.04 11.19 23.06
CA GLY A 585 -8.02 11.52 22.04
C GLY A 585 -8.08 10.46 20.94
N GLY A 586 -9.26 10.23 20.38
CA GLY A 586 -9.46 9.37 19.23
C GLY A 586 -10.86 8.77 19.19
N VAL A 587 -11.22 8.23 18.03
CA VAL A 587 -12.52 7.62 17.76
C VAL A 587 -12.30 6.30 17.03
N PHE A 588 -12.91 5.24 17.55
CA PHE A 588 -12.72 3.87 17.10
C PHE A 588 -14.09 3.15 17.13
N ASN A 589 -14.99 3.58 16.26
CA ASN A 589 -16.40 3.17 16.26
C ASN A 589 -16.76 2.27 15.08
N GLN A 590 -17.82 1.46 15.21
CA GLN A 590 -18.38 0.66 14.11
C GLN A 590 -17.40 -0.33 13.46
N ASN A 591 -16.35 -0.77 14.17
CA ASN A 591 -15.41 -1.77 13.65
C ASN A 591 -15.93 -3.20 13.90
N GLY A 592 -15.67 -4.12 12.97
CA GLY A 592 -16.25 -5.47 12.98
C GLY A 592 -15.94 -6.32 14.22
N THR A 593 -14.80 -6.07 14.87
CA THR A 593 -14.39 -6.76 16.10
C THR A 593 -14.16 -5.81 17.27
N PHE A 594 -13.06 -5.07 17.30
CA PHE A 594 -12.70 -4.20 18.42
C PHE A 594 -12.53 -2.74 18.00
N GLY A 595 -12.90 -1.79 18.86
CA GLY A 595 -12.46 -0.41 18.67
C GLY A 595 -10.93 -0.32 18.80
N ILE A 596 -10.41 -0.78 19.95
CA ILE A 596 -8.98 -0.88 20.24
C ILE A 596 -8.63 -2.29 20.73
N GLN A 597 -7.56 -2.86 20.17
CA GLN A 597 -6.83 -3.99 20.73
C GLN A 597 -5.40 -3.52 21.05
N ALA A 598 -4.93 -3.73 22.28
CA ALA A 598 -3.60 -3.27 22.70
C ALA A 598 -2.92 -4.23 23.68
N TYR A 599 -1.67 -4.59 23.39
CA TYR A 599 -0.84 -5.47 24.22
C TYR A 599 0.54 -4.88 24.51
N SER A 600 1.00 -4.99 25.76
CA SER A 600 2.35 -4.62 26.18
C SER A 600 3.00 -5.69 27.06
N ASP A 601 4.30 -5.94 26.86
CA ASP A 601 5.06 -6.88 27.69
C ASP A 601 5.21 -6.39 29.14
N ASP A 602 5.96 -5.31 29.39
CA ASP A 602 6.25 -4.79 30.75
C ASP A 602 5.92 -3.29 30.90
N GLY A 603 5.50 -2.64 29.80
CA GLY A 603 5.09 -1.23 29.81
C GLY A 603 3.60 -1.02 30.13
N ASP A 604 3.27 0.19 30.58
CA ASP A 604 1.90 0.60 30.84
C ASP A 604 1.09 0.80 29.55
N ILE A 605 -0.21 0.52 29.60
CA ILE A 605 -1.21 0.90 28.59
C ILE A 605 -2.07 2.03 29.15
N THR A 606 -2.22 3.12 28.41
CA THR A 606 -2.98 4.30 28.82
C THR A 606 -3.93 4.78 27.71
N LEU A 607 -5.22 4.92 28.05
CA LEU A 607 -6.26 5.55 27.22
C LEU A 607 -6.79 6.82 27.91
N ASP A 608 -6.75 7.97 27.23
CA ASP A 608 -7.33 9.23 27.69
C ASP A 608 -8.28 9.80 26.62
N ASN A 609 -9.50 10.18 27.00
CA ASN A 609 -10.47 10.86 26.14
C ASN A 609 -10.74 10.08 24.83
N VAL A 610 -10.87 8.76 24.93
CA VAL A 610 -11.15 7.85 23.81
C VAL A 610 -12.65 7.60 23.69
N ILE A 611 -13.14 7.51 22.45
CA ILE A 611 -14.48 7.01 22.14
C ILE A 611 -14.33 5.72 21.34
N ALA A 612 -14.91 4.62 21.82
CA ALA A 612 -14.95 3.35 21.11
C ALA A 612 -16.30 2.66 21.34
N SER A 613 -17.23 2.89 20.41
CA SER A 613 -18.64 2.53 20.50
C SER A 613 -19.14 1.85 19.22
N TYR A 614 -20.24 1.09 19.30
CA TYR A 614 -20.85 0.41 18.15
C TYR A 614 -19.96 -0.67 17.51
N ASN A 615 -18.94 -1.20 18.22
CA ASN A 615 -18.03 -2.22 17.68
C ASN A 615 -18.57 -3.64 17.95
N GLY A 616 -18.45 -4.53 16.95
CA GLY A 616 -19.16 -5.82 16.94
C GLY A 616 -18.81 -6.81 18.06
N VAL A 617 -17.66 -6.67 18.73
CA VAL A 617 -17.25 -7.57 19.83
C VAL A 617 -16.79 -6.83 21.09
N LYS A 618 -15.85 -5.87 21.01
CA LYS A 618 -15.41 -5.08 22.18
C LYS A 618 -15.14 -3.60 21.89
N GLY A 619 -15.42 -2.72 22.84
CA GLY A 619 -14.95 -1.32 22.77
C GLY A 619 -13.43 -1.23 22.91
N ALA A 620 -12.88 -1.81 23.97
CA ALA A 620 -11.44 -1.99 24.14
C ALA A 620 -11.08 -3.41 24.66
N TYR A 621 -10.02 -3.99 24.11
CA TYR A 621 -9.37 -5.22 24.58
C TYR A 621 -7.90 -4.90 24.93
N LEU A 622 -7.56 -4.92 26.21
CA LEU A 622 -6.28 -4.41 26.73
C LEU A 622 -5.56 -5.48 27.57
N GLY A 623 -4.30 -5.79 27.26
CA GLY A 623 -3.50 -6.75 28.03
C GLY A 623 -2.09 -6.24 28.31
N ALA A 624 -1.78 -5.94 29.58
CA ALA A 624 -0.43 -5.57 29.99
C ALA A 624 0.17 -6.71 30.82
N PHE A 625 1.13 -7.42 30.26
CA PHE A 625 1.79 -8.54 30.91
C PHE A 625 2.75 -8.06 32.02
N TRP A 626 3.39 -9.01 32.70
CA TRP A 626 4.36 -8.75 33.78
C TRP A 626 3.91 -7.64 34.75
N ALA A 627 4.68 -6.56 34.91
CA ALA A 627 4.38 -5.46 35.84
C ALA A 627 3.64 -4.26 35.19
N GLY A 628 3.25 -4.36 33.92
CA GLY A 628 2.56 -3.30 33.18
C GLY A 628 1.16 -2.99 33.73
N ASN A 629 0.82 -1.70 33.80
CA ASN A 629 -0.44 -1.22 34.38
C ASN A 629 -1.38 -0.71 33.27
N ILE A 630 -2.68 -0.95 33.41
CA ILE A 630 -3.70 -0.44 32.48
C ILE A 630 -4.42 0.75 33.11
N ARG A 631 -4.51 1.88 32.39
CA ARG A 631 -5.23 3.07 32.81
C ARG A 631 -6.16 3.55 31.71
N VAL A 632 -7.44 3.73 32.02
CA VAL A 632 -8.44 4.28 31.09
C VAL A 632 -9.15 5.44 31.79
N TYR A 633 -9.13 6.63 31.20
CA TYR A 633 -9.80 7.78 31.78
C TYR A 633 -10.45 8.71 30.75
N ASN A 634 -11.46 9.47 31.19
CA ASN A 634 -12.30 10.34 30.36
C ASN A 634 -12.96 9.66 29.13
N SER A 635 -13.07 8.33 29.11
CA SER A 635 -13.37 7.56 27.89
C SER A 635 -14.79 6.98 27.87
N ILE A 636 -15.33 6.77 26.66
CA ILE A 636 -16.73 6.42 26.40
C ILE A 636 -16.81 5.16 25.53
N PHE A 637 -17.62 4.20 25.97
CA PHE A 637 -17.86 2.92 25.30
C PHE A 637 -19.37 2.62 25.30
N VAL A 638 -20.03 2.63 24.15
CA VAL A 638 -21.49 2.46 24.04
C VAL A 638 -21.82 1.41 22.97
N GLU A 639 -22.80 0.54 23.20
CA GLU A 639 -23.27 -0.48 22.22
C GLU A 639 -22.12 -1.28 21.58
N ASN A 640 -21.18 -1.80 22.37
CA ASN A 640 -20.18 -2.75 21.88
C ASN A 640 -20.59 -4.17 22.27
N GLY A 641 -20.70 -5.10 21.30
CA GLY A 641 -21.45 -6.37 21.45
C GLY A 641 -21.21 -7.16 22.75
N LEU A 642 -20.06 -7.82 22.91
CA LEU A 642 -19.81 -8.63 24.11
C LEU A 642 -19.31 -7.80 25.30
N TYR A 643 -18.40 -6.85 25.07
CA TYR A 643 -17.75 -6.09 26.15
C TYR A 643 -17.56 -4.61 25.83
N GLY A 644 -17.90 -3.71 26.76
CA GLY A 644 -17.46 -2.32 26.67
C GLY A 644 -15.94 -2.22 26.83
N ILE A 645 -15.41 -2.83 27.90
CA ILE A 645 -13.97 -2.97 28.16
C ILE A 645 -13.67 -4.38 28.65
N TYR A 646 -12.64 -5.02 28.09
CA TYR A 646 -11.99 -6.17 28.71
C TYR A 646 -10.50 -5.82 28.92
N ALA A 647 -10.03 -5.81 30.17
CA ALA A 647 -8.67 -5.41 30.53
C ALA A 647 -8.04 -6.40 31.53
N PHE A 648 -6.81 -6.87 31.26
CA PHE A 648 -6.13 -7.84 32.11
C PHE A 648 -4.64 -7.53 32.36
N THR A 649 -4.13 -7.89 33.55
CA THR A 649 -2.72 -7.73 33.95
C THR A 649 -2.20 -8.87 34.82
N ASN A 650 -0.94 -9.28 34.64
CA ASN A 650 -0.34 -10.40 35.39
C ASN A 650 0.09 -10.05 36.82
N GLU A 651 0.81 -8.94 37.01
CA GLU A 651 1.23 -8.41 38.32
C GLU A 651 0.85 -6.91 38.50
N GLY A 652 0.61 -6.20 37.41
CA GLY A 652 0.28 -4.77 37.42
C GLY A 652 -1.16 -4.44 37.87
N ASN A 653 -1.45 -3.14 37.96
CA ASN A 653 -2.71 -2.59 38.48
C ASN A 653 -3.61 -2.11 37.34
N ILE A 654 -4.93 -2.08 37.58
CA ILE A 654 -5.92 -1.54 36.61
C ILE A 654 -6.66 -0.34 37.23
N SER A 655 -6.70 0.79 36.54
CA SER A 655 -7.44 1.98 36.99
C SER A 655 -8.37 2.57 35.94
N LEU A 656 -9.65 2.75 36.29
CA LEU A 656 -10.64 3.48 35.50
C LEU A 656 -11.03 4.80 36.21
N GLU A 657 -10.95 5.94 35.54
CA GLU A 657 -11.45 7.22 36.09
C GLU A 657 -12.29 8.02 35.08
N LEU A 658 -13.50 8.45 35.46
CA LEU A 658 -14.42 9.20 34.58
C LEU A 658 -14.76 8.44 33.28
N VAL A 659 -14.91 7.11 33.38
CA VAL A 659 -15.24 6.23 32.26
C VAL A 659 -16.75 6.00 32.20
N THR A 660 -17.34 6.02 31.00
CA THR A 660 -18.75 5.65 30.79
C THR A 660 -18.84 4.43 29.90
N VAL A 661 -19.46 3.37 30.40
CA VAL A 661 -19.96 2.25 29.60
C VAL A 661 -21.48 2.19 29.63
N SER A 662 -22.11 2.14 28.46
CA SER A 662 -23.57 2.05 28.32
C SER A 662 -23.95 0.98 27.31
N GLY A 663 -24.69 -0.04 27.72
CA GLY A 663 -25.07 -1.14 26.82
C GLY A 663 -26.06 -0.74 25.73
N SER A 664 -26.76 0.38 25.87
CA SER A 664 -27.56 1.04 24.83
C SER A 664 -27.33 2.56 24.89
N ASP A 665 -27.47 3.27 23.77
CA ASP A 665 -27.51 4.73 23.67
C ASP A 665 -28.91 5.30 24.03
N GLY A 666 -29.93 4.44 24.03
CA GLY A 666 -31.33 4.75 24.37
C GLY A 666 -32.23 5.11 23.18
N ALA A 667 -31.77 4.99 21.93
CA ALA A 667 -32.56 5.19 20.74
C ALA A 667 -33.48 3.99 20.43
N PRO A 668 -34.79 4.19 20.19
CA PRO A 668 -35.70 3.10 19.83
C PRO A 668 -35.52 2.67 18.36
N GLY A 669 -34.53 1.81 18.10
CA GLY A 669 -34.18 1.26 16.78
C GLY A 669 -34.93 -0.04 16.39
N PRO A 670 -35.06 -0.32 15.07
CA PRO A 670 -35.55 -1.61 14.54
C PRO A 670 -34.44 -2.48 13.90
N LEU A 671 -33.18 -2.02 13.93
CA LEU A 671 -32.01 -2.86 13.70
C LEU A 671 -31.77 -3.72 14.96
N ALA A 672 -30.85 -4.69 14.88
CA ALA A 672 -30.31 -5.26 16.11
C ALA A 672 -29.53 -4.16 16.83
N ASP A 673 -30.00 -3.80 18.02
CA ASP A 673 -29.20 -3.09 19.02
C ASP A 673 -28.21 -4.14 19.53
N ASP A 674 -26.94 -4.04 19.15
CA ASP A 674 -25.86 -4.93 19.57
C ASP A 674 -25.44 -4.56 21.01
N LEU A 675 -26.43 -4.74 21.89
CA LEU A 675 -26.43 -4.36 23.29
C LEU A 675 -25.20 -4.95 23.99
N THR A 676 -24.43 -4.13 24.70
CA THR A 676 -23.27 -4.65 25.44
C THR A 676 -23.69 -5.65 26.50
N ASP A 677 -23.25 -6.90 26.39
CA ASP A 677 -23.51 -7.91 27.41
C ASP A 677 -22.82 -7.56 28.74
N TYR A 678 -21.51 -7.31 28.71
CA TYR A 678 -20.69 -7.00 29.89
C TYR A 678 -20.08 -5.60 29.81
N GLY A 679 -20.41 -4.71 30.75
CA GLY A 679 -19.95 -3.32 30.70
C GLY A 679 -18.42 -3.23 30.77
N ALA A 680 -17.82 -3.71 31.86
CA ALA A 680 -16.37 -3.91 31.91
C ALA A 680 -15.97 -5.15 32.71
N ILE A 681 -14.99 -5.89 32.20
CA ILE A 681 -14.27 -6.95 32.95
C ILE A 681 -12.82 -6.50 33.17
N LEU A 682 -12.40 -6.48 34.44
CA LEU A 682 -11.07 -6.05 34.86
C LEU A 682 -10.38 -7.17 35.67
N GLU A 683 -9.34 -7.79 35.11
CA GLU A 683 -8.63 -8.92 35.72
C GLU A 683 -7.19 -8.54 36.08
N ALA A 684 -6.94 -8.15 37.33
CA ALA A 684 -5.62 -7.64 37.75
C ALA A 684 -4.90 -8.55 38.75
N GLY A 685 -3.62 -8.82 38.50
CA GLY A 685 -2.71 -9.35 39.53
C GLY A 685 -2.52 -8.38 40.71
N GLY A 686 -2.55 -7.07 40.44
CA GLY A 686 -2.44 -6.00 41.43
C GLY A 686 -3.77 -5.43 41.93
N ASP A 687 -3.74 -4.18 42.39
CA ASP A 687 -4.91 -3.42 42.85
C ASP A 687 -5.81 -3.02 41.67
N VAL A 688 -7.12 -2.91 41.91
CA VAL A 688 -8.11 -2.37 40.95
C VAL A 688 -8.75 -1.11 41.54
N THR A 689 -8.82 -0.03 40.77
CA THR A 689 -9.38 1.26 41.23
C THR A 689 -10.33 1.84 40.20
N VAL A 690 -11.60 2.07 40.57
CA VAL A 690 -12.64 2.60 39.69
C VAL A 690 -13.27 3.83 40.34
N ILE A 691 -13.16 4.99 39.68
CA ILE A 691 -13.48 6.31 40.24
C ILE A 691 -14.37 7.11 39.28
N ASN A 692 -15.50 7.65 39.77
CA ASN A 692 -16.42 8.50 38.99
C ASN A 692 -16.95 7.87 37.68
N SER A 693 -17.00 6.54 37.59
CA SER A 693 -17.31 5.80 36.35
C SER A 693 -18.72 5.19 36.38
N THR A 694 -19.35 5.08 35.20
CA THR A 694 -20.73 4.59 35.02
C THR A 694 -20.76 3.33 34.16
N PHE A 695 -21.55 2.33 34.57
CA PHE A 695 -21.74 1.05 33.89
C PHE A 695 -23.23 0.71 33.87
N GLN A 696 -23.91 1.04 32.78
CA GLN A 696 -25.38 1.03 32.74
C GLN A 696 -25.94 0.29 31.52
N LEU A 697 -27.19 -0.17 31.61
CA LEU A 697 -27.95 -0.73 30.48
C LEU A 697 -27.31 -1.95 29.77
N ASN A 698 -26.32 -2.61 30.39
CA ASN A 698 -25.68 -3.82 29.84
C ASN A 698 -26.61 -5.04 30.02
N THR A 699 -26.56 -6.04 29.14
CA THR A 699 -27.51 -7.18 29.20
C THR A 699 -27.25 -8.12 30.38
N ASP A 700 -25.99 -8.21 30.84
CA ASP A 700 -25.56 -8.98 32.00
C ASP A 700 -24.83 -8.07 33.02
N VAL A 701 -23.55 -8.30 33.32
CA VAL A 701 -22.85 -7.62 34.42
C VAL A 701 -22.38 -6.21 34.02
N GLY A 702 -22.69 -5.20 34.85
CA GLY A 702 -22.21 -3.83 34.63
C GLY A 702 -20.68 -3.70 34.77
N LEU A 703 -20.12 -4.19 35.87
CA LEU A 703 -18.68 -4.16 36.14
C LEU A 703 -18.24 -5.44 36.88
N GLY A 704 -17.53 -6.33 36.20
CA GLY A 704 -16.86 -7.48 36.80
C GLY A 704 -15.40 -7.19 37.12
N ILE A 705 -14.94 -7.56 38.31
CA ILE A 705 -13.57 -7.38 38.77
C ILE A 705 -13.02 -8.69 39.33
N VAL A 706 -11.83 -9.09 38.89
CA VAL A 706 -10.99 -10.09 39.53
C VAL A 706 -9.68 -9.40 39.95
N SER A 707 -9.27 -9.53 41.21
CA SER A 707 -8.08 -8.83 41.73
C SER A 707 -7.21 -9.69 42.65
N GLY A 708 -5.88 -9.58 42.52
CA GLY A 708 -4.92 -10.09 43.50
C GLY A 708 -4.61 -9.10 44.62
N GLY A 709 -4.91 -7.82 44.42
CA GLY A 709 -4.70 -6.71 45.36
C GLY A 709 -6.00 -6.19 46.02
N GLN A 710 -6.02 -4.89 46.29
CA GLN A 710 -7.18 -4.18 46.86
C GLN A 710 -8.08 -3.64 45.75
N VAL A 711 -9.39 -3.63 45.99
CA VAL A 711 -10.38 -3.09 45.06
C VAL A 711 -11.01 -1.84 45.65
N ASN A 712 -10.89 -0.69 44.97
CA ASN A 712 -11.36 0.60 45.44
C ASN A 712 -12.41 1.17 44.46
N LEU A 713 -13.66 1.26 44.90
CA LEU A 713 -14.80 1.76 44.12
C LEU A 713 -15.28 3.09 44.72
N SER A 714 -15.08 4.21 44.03
CA SER A 714 -15.48 5.54 44.50
C SER A 714 -16.38 6.25 43.48
N ASN A 715 -17.58 6.68 43.90
CA ASN A 715 -18.58 7.33 43.05
C ASN A 715 -18.86 6.54 41.74
N VAL A 716 -18.84 5.20 41.82
CA VAL A 716 -19.22 4.29 40.74
C VAL A 716 -20.74 4.21 40.64
N VAL A 717 -21.28 4.26 39.43
CA VAL A 717 -22.70 4.05 39.13
C VAL A 717 -22.84 2.74 38.35
N ALA A 718 -23.70 1.82 38.83
CA ALA A 718 -24.16 0.69 38.04
C ALA A 718 -25.69 0.62 38.04
N ASP A 719 -26.32 0.98 36.92
CA ASP A 719 -27.77 1.11 36.82
C ASP A 719 -28.39 0.31 35.67
N SER A 720 -29.51 -0.36 35.96
CA SER A 720 -30.37 -0.99 34.95
C SER A 720 -29.68 -2.04 34.07
N ASN A 721 -28.64 -2.72 34.59
CA ASN A 721 -28.00 -3.86 33.93
C ASN A 721 -28.83 -5.14 34.15
N GLY A 722 -28.87 -6.08 33.21
CA GLY A 722 -29.69 -7.29 33.32
C GLY A 722 -29.14 -8.35 34.29
N GLY A 723 -27.83 -8.32 34.55
CA GLY A 723 -27.12 -9.14 35.54
C GLY A 723 -26.84 -8.37 36.84
N ASN A 724 -25.71 -8.68 37.49
CA ASN A 724 -25.25 -7.95 38.67
C ASN A 724 -24.74 -6.54 38.30
N GLY A 725 -25.02 -5.53 39.14
CA GLY A 725 -24.52 -4.17 38.91
C GLY A 725 -23.00 -4.11 38.95
N VAL A 726 -22.40 -4.67 40.01
CA VAL A 726 -20.95 -4.88 40.14
C VAL A 726 -20.68 -6.26 40.74
N GLU A 727 -19.68 -6.96 40.22
CA GLU A 727 -19.10 -8.17 40.80
C GLU A 727 -17.63 -7.97 41.16
N VAL A 728 -17.19 -8.51 42.30
CA VAL A 728 -15.79 -8.43 42.74
C VAL A 728 -15.32 -9.76 43.32
N TYR A 729 -14.31 -10.36 42.71
CA TYR A 729 -13.66 -11.60 43.14
C TYR A 729 -12.18 -11.34 43.48
N SER A 730 -11.62 -12.13 44.39
CA SER A 730 -10.17 -12.38 44.38
C SER A 730 -9.77 -13.34 43.26
N ILE A 731 -8.52 -13.29 42.79
CA ILE A 731 -7.98 -14.24 41.79
C ILE A 731 -8.13 -15.73 42.18
N THR A 732 -8.26 -16.07 43.48
CA THR A 732 -8.51 -17.46 43.89
C THR A 732 -9.99 -17.80 44.01
N THR A 733 -10.90 -16.83 44.05
CA THR A 733 -12.34 -17.08 44.28
C THR A 733 -13.20 -17.04 43.02
N ALA A 734 -12.65 -16.54 41.91
CA ALA A 734 -13.26 -16.61 40.58
C ALA A 734 -13.40 -18.07 40.06
N GLY A 735 -12.60 -19.01 40.59
CA GLY A 735 -12.71 -20.44 40.31
C GLY A 735 -12.21 -21.32 41.47
N PRO A 736 -12.29 -22.66 41.36
CA PRO A 736 -11.82 -23.57 42.40
C PRO A 736 -10.29 -23.76 42.39
N ILE A 737 -9.63 -23.50 43.51
CA ILE A 737 -8.17 -23.68 43.70
C ILE A 737 -7.81 -25.10 44.17
N CYS A 738 -6.54 -25.46 44.10
CA CYS A 738 -6.10 -26.79 44.49
C CYS A 738 -6.08 -26.99 46.02
N SER A 739 -6.47 -28.18 46.46
CA SER A 739 -6.56 -28.56 47.88
C SER A 739 -5.20 -28.50 48.60
N GLY A 740 -4.94 -27.37 49.27
CA GLY A 740 -3.69 -27.08 49.97
C GLY A 740 -3.09 -25.72 49.61
N GLU A 741 -3.51 -25.12 48.51
CA GLU A 741 -3.19 -23.73 48.17
C GLU A 741 -3.84 -22.76 49.16
N GLN A 742 -3.33 -21.53 49.23
CA GLN A 742 -3.85 -20.51 50.14
C GLN A 742 -4.76 -19.56 49.36
N PRO A 743 -5.99 -19.28 49.84
CA PRO A 743 -6.85 -18.28 49.24
C PRO A 743 -6.17 -16.91 49.27
N VAL A 744 -6.29 -16.15 48.17
CA VAL A 744 -6.00 -14.72 48.17
C VAL A 744 -7.19 -14.01 48.81
N ASN A 745 -6.91 -13.05 49.69
CA ASN A 745 -7.92 -12.36 50.49
C ASN A 745 -7.79 -10.87 50.25
N ILE A 746 -8.83 -10.25 49.71
CA ILE A 746 -8.80 -8.86 49.24
C ILE A 746 -9.63 -7.93 50.13
N VAL A 747 -9.30 -6.64 50.07
CA VAL A 747 -10.09 -5.58 50.70
C VAL A 747 -10.84 -4.84 49.60
N VAL A 748 -12.17 -4.82 49.70
CA VAL A 748 -13.06 -4.11 48.77
C VAL A 748 -13.61 -2.88 49.48
N THR A 749 -13.17 -1.70 49.06
CA THR A 749 -13.57 -0.40 49.61
C THR A 749 -14.60 0.25 48.70
N VAL A 750 -15.73 0.67 49.25
CA VAL A 750 -16.83 1.30 48.52
C VAL A 750 -17.14 2.68 49.12
N ASP A 751 -17.15 3.71 48.28
CA ASP A 751 -17.30 5.10 48.71
C ASP A 751 -18.27 5.90 47.82
N GLY A 752 -19.47 6.18 48.34
CA GLY A 752 -20.43 7.11 47.71
C GLY A 752 -21.02 6.64 46.36
N THR A 753 -21.12 5.33 46.15
CA THR A 753 -21.55 4.70 44.89
C THR A 753 -23.08 4.59 44.76
N ALA A 754 -23.58 4.23 43.57
CA ALA A 754 -24.99 3.95 43.32
C ALA A 754 -25.15 2.66 42.51
N TYR A 755 -25.95 1.71 43.00
CA TYR A 755 -26.16 0.40 42.40
C TYR A 755 -27.66 0.09 42.35
N THR A 756 -28.31 0.34 41.21
CA THR A 756 -29.78 0.43 41.13
C THR A 756 -30.39 -0.29 39.93
N ASN A 757 -31.62 -0.77 40.07
CA ASN A 757 -32.44 -1.38 39.02
C ASN A 757 -31.85 -2.63 38.31
N ASN A 758 -30.78 -3.24 38.84
CA ASN A 758 -30.10 -4.36 38.19
C ASN A 758 -30.87 -5.69 38.34
N GLY A 759 -30.81 -6.59 37.35
CA GLY A 759 -31.51 -7.88 37.41
C GLY A 759 -30.89 -8.89 38.39
N GLY A 760 -29.65 -8.68 38.80
CA GLY A 760 -28.96 -9.38 39.87
C GLY A 760 -29.04 -8.66 41.23
N TYR A 761 -27.93 -8.68 41.96
CA TYR A 761 -27.65 -7.78 43.08
C TYR A 761 -27.13 -6.44 42.56
N GLY A 762 -27.21 -5.38 43.38
CA GLY A 762 -26.49 -4.14 43.10
C GLY A 762 -24.97 -4.32 43.18
N LEU A 763 -24.49 -5.06 44.18
CA LEU A 763 -23.08 -5.38 44.37
C LEU A 763 -22.91 -6.82 44.91
N MET A 764 -22.17 -7.68 44.20
CA MET A 764 -21.74 -9.00 44.68
C MET A 764 -20.23 -9.00 44.94
N VAL A 765 -19.81 -9.52 46.09
CA VAL A 765 -18.39 -9.58 46.47
C VAL A 765 -18.03 -10.96 47.03
N LYS A 766 -17.03 -11.61 46.44
CA LYS A 766 -16.41 -12.84 46.94
C LYS A 766 -14.91 -12.57 47.20
N PRO A 767 -14.54 -12.00 48.36
CA PRO A 767 -13.21 -11.42 48.58
C PRO A 767 -12.21 -12.42 49.22
N GLY A 768 -12.58 -13.70 49.35
CA GLY A 768 -11.84 -14.73 50.09
C GLY A 768 -12.27 -14.85 51.56
N PRO A 769 -11.95 -15.97 52.25
CA PRO A 769 -12.44 -16.26 53.61
C PRO A 769 -12.02 -15.31 54.73
N GLU A 770 -10.91 -14.58 54.56
CA GLU A 770 -10.44 -13.49 55.44
C GLU A 770 -10.58 -12.11 54.78
N GLY A 771 -11.16 -12.03 53.58
CA GLY A 771 -11.42 -10.79 52.84
C GLY A 771 -12.51 -9.93 53.47
N THR A 772 -12.59 -8.66 53.06
CA THR A 772 -13.51 -7.69 53.68
C THR A 772 -14.14 -6.72 52.68
N LEU A 773 -15.42 -6.39 52.91
CA LEU A 773 -16.14 -5.30 52.24
C LEU A 773 -16.33 -4.13 53.22
N VAL A 774 -15.90 -2.93 52.83
CA VAL A 774 -15.88 -1.72 53.67
C VAL A 774 -16.58 -0.56 52.96
N PHE A 775 -17.72 -0.12 53.49
CA PHE A 775 -18.39 1.11 53.05
C PHE A 775 -17.85 2.32 53.82
N VAL A 776 -17.25 3.28 53.10
CA VAL A 776 -16.67 4.52 53.67
C VAL A 776 -17.74 5.60 53.83
N ASN A 777 -18.49 5.87 52.75
CA ASN A 777 -19.76 6.60 52.76
C ASN A 777 -20.89 5.69 52.27
N PRO A 778 -22.17 6.02 52.55
CA PRO A 778 -23.29 5.17 52.15
C PRO A 778 -23.40 5.03 50.62
N ALA A 779 -23.47 3.79 50.14
CA ALA A 779 -23.88 3.49 48.78
C ALA A 779 -25.42 3.59 48.65
N THR A 780 -25.89 3.97 47.46
CA THR A 780 -27.32 4.02 47.13
C THR A 780 -27.75 2.72 46.48
N PHE A 781 -28.77 2.05 47.02
CA PHE A 781 -29.35 0.84 46.45
C PHE A 781 -30.86 0.99 46.24
N GLY A 782 -31.41 0.22 45.30
CA GLY A 782 -32.85 0.12 45.08
C GLY A 782 -33.19 -0.46 43.70
N GLY A 783 -34.31 -1.20 43.61
CA GLY A 783 -34.77 -1.80 42.35
C GLY A 783 -34.05 -3.09 41.92
N ASN A 784 -32.91 -3.43 42.55
CA ASN A 784 -32.17 -4.65 42.23
C ASN A 784 -32.98 -5.92 42.58
N ALA A 785 -33.03 -6.92 41.70
CA ALA A 785 -34.00 -8.00 41.81
C ALA A 785 -33.60 -9.16 42.75
N LEU A 786 -32.30 -9.44 42.92
CA LEU A 786 -31.81 -10.41 43.92
C LEU A 786 -31.55 -9.76 45.30
N GLY A 787 -31.21 -8.47 45.31
CA GLY A 787 -31.07 -7.68 46.54
C GLY A 787 -30.09 -6.52 46.42
N ASP A 788 -29.91 -5.77 47.49
CA ASP A 788 -28.96 -4.64 47.52
C ASP A 788 -27.53 -5.11 47.27
N TYR A 789 -27.00 -6.00 48.13
CA TYR A 789 -25.67 -6.57 47.98
C TYR A 789 -25.57 -8.00 48.55
N LEU A 790 -24.59 -8.75 48.04
CA LEU A 790 -24.17 -10.06 48.56
C LEU A 790 -22.68 -10.01 48.91
N ILE A 791 -22.31 -10.61 50.04
CA ILE A 791 -20.92 -10.96 50.36
C ILE A 791 -20.83 -12.46 50.61
N ASP A 792 -19.96 -13.13 49.86
CA ASP A 792 -19.62 -14.53 50.05
C ASP A 792 -18.16 -14.66 50.53
N LEU A 793 -17.95 -15.37 51.64
CA LEU A 793 -16.63 -15.62 52.22
C LEU A 793 -16.19 -17.08 51.99
N SER A 794 -16.81 -17.76 51.01
CA SER A 794 -16.41 -19.11 50.62
C SER A 794 -15.14 -19.11 49.76
N GLN A 795 -14.44 -20.24 49.79
CA GLN A 795 -13.44 -20.62 48.80
C GLN A 795 -13.76 -22.04 48.37
N ASP A 796 -13.87 -22.24 47.06
CA ASP A 796 -14.07 -23.56 46.46
C ASP A 796 -12.71 -24.22 46.23
N PHE A 797 -12.64 -25.53 46.51
CA PHE A 797 -11.42 -26.34 46.40
C PHE A 797 -11.67 -27.58 45.54
N LYS A 798 -10.75 -27.85 44.62
CA LYS A 798 -10.66 -29.09 43.84
C LYS A 798 -9.48 -29.94 44.31
N ASP A 799 -9.48 -31.24 44.03
CA ASP A 799 -8.25 -32.04 44.12
C ASP A 799 -7.41 -31.79 42.86
N CYS A 800 -6.10 -31.65 43.04
CA CYS A 800 -5.12 -31.47 41.96
C CYS A 800 -3.93 -32.44 42.13
N THR A 801 -4.05 -33.45 42.99
CA THR A 801 -3.06 -34.52 43.05
C THR A 801 -3.16 -35.34 41.76
N PRO A 802 -2.06 -35.51 40.99
CA PRO A 802 -2.12 -36.29 39.78
C PRO A 802 -2.21 -37.78 40.13
N GLU A 803 -3.43 -38.33 40.10
CA GLU A 803 -3.62 -39.77 40.13
C GLU A 803 -2.96 -40.41 38.89
N PRO A 804 -2.36 -41.61 39.02
CA PRO A 804 -1.83 -42.34 37.87
C PRO A 804 -3.00 -42.82 37.01
N LYS A 805 -3.28 -42.10 35.90
CA LYS A 805 -4.42 -42.33 34.99
C LYS A 805 -4.69 -43.83 34.74
N GLU A 806 -5.72 -44.37 35.41
CA GLU A 806 -6.65 -45.29 34.76
C GLU A 806 -7.71 -44.43 34.07
N GLU A 807 -8.13 -44.82 32.86
CA GLU A 807 -9.06 -44.04 32.04
C GLU A 807 -10.49 -44.19 32.58
N GLU A 808 -10.96 -43.21 33.37
CA GLU A 808 -12.39 -43.12 33.71
C GLU A 808 -13.21 -42.63 32.49
N PRO A 809 -14.51 -43.02 32.38
CA PRO A 809 -15.26 -42.87 31.14
C PRO A 809 -15.73 -41.43 30.86
N CYS A 810 -15.94 -41.12 29.58
CA CYS A 810 -16.59 -39.88 29.15
C CYS A 810 -18.01 -39.72 29.72
N ASP A 811 -18.44 -38.47 29.89
CA ASP A 811 -19.79 -38.08 30.30
C ASP A 811 -20.78 -38.28 29.14
N ASP A 812 -21.38 -39.49 29.06
CA ASP A 812 -22.13 -40.04 27.92
C ASP A 812 -23.38 -39.24 27.47
N ASP A 813 -23.82 -38.23 28.22
CA ASP A 813 -24.97 -37.37 27.88
C ASP A 813 -24.59 -36.08 27.10
N LYS A 814 -23.29 -35.73 26.98
CA LYS A 814 -22.85 -34.51 26.25
C LYS A 814 -22.61 -34.75 24.76
N GLY A 815 -23.55 -34.29 23.92
CA GLY A 815 -23.35 -34.24 22.46
C GLY A 815 -22.28 -33.22 22.02
N PRO A 816 -21.80 -33.30 20.76
CA PRO A 816 -21.03 -32.23 20.15
C PRO A 816 -21.94 -31.05 19.76
N LEU A 817 -21.40 -29.83 19.78
CA LEU A 817 -22.05 -28.70 19.10
C LEU A 817 -22.01 -28.95 17.58
N ILE A 818 -23.08 -28.62 16.85
CA ILE A 818 -23.11 -28.73 15.39
C ILE A 818 -23.42 -27.35 14.81
N VAL A 819 -22.49 -26.81 14.03
CA VAL A 819 -22.65 -25.55 13.30
C VAL A 819 -22.67 -25.87 11.81
N GLU A 820 -23.78 -25.49 11.16
CA GLU A 820 -23.92 -25.53 9.70
C GLU A 820 -23.25 -24.29 9.12
N VAL A 821 -22.31 -24.48 8.20
CA VAL A 821 -21.39 -23.47 7.67
C VAL A 821 -21.71 -23.25 6.17
N PRO A 822 -21.85 -22.00 5.69
CA PRO A 822 -22.05 -21.73 4.27
C PRO A 822 -20.75 -21.95 3.46
N PRO A 823 -20.82 -22.12 2.13
CA PRO A 823 -19.63 -22.39 1.30
C PRO A 823 -18.54 -21.34 1.44
N THR A 824 -18.93 -20.06 1.52
CA THR A 824 -18.08 -18.85 1.55
C THR A 824 -17.46 -18.55 2.92
N GLY A 825 -17.24 -19.57 3.75
CA GLY A 825 -16.80 -19.41 5.13
C GLY A 825 -17.91 -18.99 6.09
N GLY A 826 -17.90 -19.56 7.30
CA GLY A 826 -18.80 -19.17 8.40
C GLY A 826 -18.17 -18.17 9.38
N PRO A 827 -18.96 -17.55 10.28
CA PRO A 827 -18.39 -16.81 11.40
C PRO A 827 -17.52 -17.74 12.25
N THR A 828 -16.41 -17.22 12.78
CA THR A 828 -15.47 -17.96 13.61
C THR A 828 -16.16 -18.48 14.88
N VAL A 829 -16.01 -19.77 15.17
CA VAL A 829 -16.75 -20.47 16.23
C VAL A 829 -15.84 -20.69 17.45
N ALA A 830 -16.16 -20.03 18.56
CA ALA A 830 -15.58 -20.31 19.86
C ALA A 830 -15.84 -21.78 20.26
N GLN A 831 -14.83 -22.43 20.83
CA GLN A 831 -14.97 -23.78 21.37
C GLN A 831 -15.41 -23.70 22.84
N ASP A 832 -16.35 -24.57 23.21
CA ASP A 832 -16.89 -24.67 24.56
C ASP A 832 -16.88 -26.15 24.97
N CYS A 833 -15.80 -26.54 25.65
CA CYS A 833 -15.60 -27.89 26.15
C CYS A 833 -16.20 -28.15 27.54
N ASP A 834 -16.69 -27.09 28.21
CA ASP A 834 -17.50 -27.23 29.42
C ASP A 834 -18.93 -27.70 29.08
N GLN A 835 -19.51 -27.28 27.95
CA GLN A 835 -20.85 -27.70 27.51
C GLN A 835 -20.86 -28.88 26.53
N TYR A 836 -19.89 -28.99 25.62
CA TYR A 836 -19.94 -29.96 24.51
C TYR A 836 -18.76 -30.93 24.49
N THR A 837 -18.91 -32.08 23.83
CA THR A 837 -17.78 -32.99 23.52
C THR A 837 -16.96 -32.54 22.30
N GLY A 838 -16.85 -31.21 22.08
CA GLY A 838 -16.23 -30.56 20.93
C GLY A 838 -17.23 -30.17 19.83
N THR A 839 -16.81 -29.31 18.90
CA THR A 839 -17.67 -28.77 17.83
C THR A 839 -17.52 -29.55 16.53
N ILE A 840 -18.61 -29.66 15.77
CA ILE A 840 -18.64 -30.11 14.38
C ILE A 840 -19.03 -28.93 13.50
N LEU A 841 -18.07 -28.43 12.72
CA LEU A 841 -18.32 -27.50 11.62
C LEU A 841 -18.69 -28.32 10.37
N LYS A 842 -19.76 -27.96 9.67
CA LYS A 842 -20.30 -28.78 8.58
C LYS A 842 -20.75 -27.96 7.37
N LEU A 843 -20.23 -28.29 6.20
CA LEU A 843 -20.52 -27.67 4.91
C LEU A 843 -21.77 -28.28 4.23
N PRO A 844 -22.36 -27.63 3.21
CA PRO A 844 -23.64 -28.05 2.63
C PRO A 844 -23.57 -29.32 1.78
N ASP A 845 -22.39 -29.67 1.27
CA ASP A 845 -22.11 -30.93 0.56
C ASP A 845 -22.17 -32.17 1.50
N GLY A 846 -22.05 -31.94 2.81
CA GLY A 846 -21.96 -32.95 3.86
C GLY A 846 -20.54 -33.18 4.41
N THR A 847 -19.53 -32.50 3.89
CA THR A 847 -18.18 -32.46 4.46
C THR A 847 -18.21 -31.77 5.83
N SER A 848 -17.42 -32.27 6.77
CA SER A 848 -17.41 -31.74 8.15
C SER A 848 -16.09 -31.95 8.88
N VAL A 849 -15.74 -31.01 9.75
CA VAL A 849 -14.60 -31.11 10.65
C VAL A 849 -15.11 -31.15 12.08
N LYS A 850 -14.73 -32.18 12.84
CA LYS A 850 -14.88 -32.18 14.29
C LYS A 850 -13.60 -31.64 14.93
N ILE A 851 -13.72 -30.57 15.72
CA ILE A 851 -12.72 -30.13 16.67
C ILE A 851 -13.04 -30.81 18.01
N GLY A 852 -12.19 -31.71 18.47
CA GLY A 852 -12.34 -32.41 19.74
C GLY A 852 -11.69 -31.66 20.90
N CYS A 853 -12.38 -31.66 22.04
CA CYS A 853 -11.87 -31.19 23.33
C CYS A 853 -10.60 -31.95 23.77
N PRO A 854 -9.71 -31.32 24.58
CA PRO A 854 -9.88 -30.07 25.33
C PRO A 854 -9.26 -28.83 24.64
N PHE A 855 -9.46 -28.69 23.33
CA PHE A 855 -9.09 -27.46 22.62
C PHE A 855 -9.97 -26.29 23.07
N GLU A 856 -9.39 -25.36 23.83
CA GLU A 856 -9.98 -24.06 24.14
C GLU A 856 -9.43 -23.02 23.16
N GLY A 857 -10.32 -22.34 22.43
CA GLY A 857 -9.93 -21.41 21.36
C GLY A 857 -11.03 -21.24 20.33
N PHE A 858 -10.65 -20.93 19.10
CA PHE A 858 -11.54 -20.61 17.98
C PHE A 858 -11.30 -21.54 16.79
N SER A 859 -12.34 -21.79 15.99
CA SER A 859 -12.24 -22.52 14.72
C SER A 859 -13.03 -21.88 13.60
N HIS A 860 -12.50 -21.93 12.39
CA HIS A 860 -13.12 -21.43 11.16
C HIS A 860 -13.03 -22.49 10.05
N LEU A 861 -14.05 -22.58 9.20
CA LEU A 861 -14.13 -23.53 8.09
C LEU A 861 -14.70 -22.85 6.84
N GLU A 862 -14.06 -23.07 5.69
CA GLU A 862 -14.48 -22.61 4.36
C GLU A 862 -14.38 -23.76 3.34
N GLU A 863 -15.22 -23.74 2.29
CA GLU A 863 -15.15 -24.65 1.14
C GLU A 863 -14.13 -24.15 0.11
N VAL A 864 -13.12 -24.97 -0.21
CA VAL A 864 -12.07 -24.61 -1.19
C VAL A 864 -12.36 -25.29 -2.53
N LEU A 865 -12.55 -24.48 -3.58
CA LEU A 865 -12.78 -24.93 -4.95
C LEU A 865 -11.46 -25.22 -5.69
N GLU A 866 -11.49 -26.04 -6.75
CA GLU A 866 -10.30 -26.43 -7.53
C GLU A 866 -9.53 -25.22 -8.12
N GLU A 867 -10.27 -24.18 -8.51
CA GLU A 867 -9.73 -22.92 -9.04
C GLU A 867 -9.04 -22.04 -7.98
N ASN A 868 -9.31 -22.28 -6.69
CA ASN A 868 -8.74 -21.55 -5.55
C ASN A 868 -7.56 -22.30 -4.88
N LEU A 869 -7.07 -23.38 -5.50
CA LEU A 869 -5.98 -24.19 -4.95
C LEU A 869 -4.61 -23.50 -5.05
N PRO A 870 -3.77 -23.47 -3.98
CA PRO A 870 -2.47 -22.79 -3.99
C PRO A 870 -1.54 -23.22 -5.14
N THR A 871 -1.58 -24.50 -5.53
CA THR A 871 -1.00 -24.99 -6.78
C THR A 871 -1.85 -26.15 -7.34
N PRO A 872 -1.81 -26.41 -8.66
CA PRO A 872 -2.49 -27.57 -9.24
C PRO A 872 -1.97 -28.90 -8.68
N ILE A 873 -2.90 -29.78 -8.27
CA ILE A 873 -2.63 -31.06 -7.59
C ILE A 873 -1.77 -32.03 -8.42
N GLY A 874 -1.80 -31.92 -9.75
CA GLY A 874 -0.91 -32.65 -10.66
C GLY A 874 -1.63 -33.54 -11.67
N ALA A 875 -0.93 -33.90 -12.75
CA ALA A 875 -1.55 -34.61 -13.88
C ALA A 875 -1.89 -36.07 -13.54
N GLY A 876 -3.17 -36.44 -13.66
CA GLY A 876 -3.66 -37.79 -13.38
C GLY A 876 -4.13 -38.01 -11.93
N ILE A 877 -4.59 -36.93 -11.28
CA ILE A 877 -5.28 -36.94 -9.99
C ILE A 877 -6.49 -36.02 -10.16
N ASP A 878 -7.68 -36.51 -9.89
CA ASP A 878 -8.93 -35.75 -10.08
C ASP A 878 -9.36 -35.13 -8.73
N PHE A 879 -9.67 -33.83 -8.71
CA PHE A 879 -10.17 -33.14 -7.51
C PHE A 879 -11.64 -33.49 -7.25
N LEU A 880 -12.01 -33.70 -5.97
CA LEU A 880 -13.39 -34.02 -5.57
C LEU A 880 -14.03 -32.99 -4.62
N ALA A 881 -13.28 -32.48 -3.65
CA ALA A 881 -13.72 -31.50 -2.66
C ALA A 881 -12.50 -30.89 -1.94
N GLY A 882 -12.62 -29.69 -1.41
CA GLY A 882 -11.56 -29.01 -0.65
C GLY A 882 -12.13 -28.22 0.51
N LEU A 883 -11.31 -28.00 1.55
CA LEU A 883 -11.64 -27.13 2.67
C LEU A 883 -10.41 -26.41 3.20
N SER A 884 -10.63 -25.24 3.78
CA SER A 884 -9.66 -24.52 4.61
C SER A 884 -10.13 -24.56 6.05
N LEU A 885 -9.25 -24.98 6.98
CA LEU A 885 -9.51 -25.01 8.41
C LEU A 885 -8.58 -24.02 9.12
N GLY A 886 -9.15 -23.05 9.84
CA GLY A 886 -8.42 -22.23 10.80
C GLY A 886 -8.63 -22.74 12.23
N LEU A 887 -7.57 -22.77 13.04
CA LEU A 887 -7.62 -23.02 14.49
C LEU A 887 -6.76 -21.96 15.19
N THR A 888 -7.35 -21.15 16.06
CA THR A 888 -6.67 -20.02 16.70
C THR A 888 -6.90 -19.95 18.20
N ASP A 889 -5.95 -19.34 18.93
CA ASP A 889 -6.06 -19.07 20.36
C ASP A 889 -6.96 -17.85 20.67
N GLY A 890 -7.09 -17.50 21.96
CA GLY A 890 -7.83 -16.30 22.43
C GLY A 890 -7.22 -14.95 22.02
N GLN A 891 -6.14 -14.97 21.24
CA GLN A 891 -5.34 -13.84 20.81
C GLN A 891 -5.23 -13.77 19.27
N GLY A 892 -5.74 -14.77 18.54
CA GLY A 892 -5.75 -14.85 17.07
C GLY A 892 -4.55 -15.59 16.45
N ASN A 893 -3.64 -16.15 17.24
CA ASN A 893 -2.51 -16.91 16.71
C ASN A 893 -2.95 -18.29 16.25
N LEU A 894 -2.44 -18.79 15.12
CA LEU A 894 -2.62 -20.18 14.70
C LEU A 894 -1.98 -21.13 15.71
N ILE A 895 -2.75 -22.11 16.20
CA ILE A 895 -2.31 -23.08 17.22
C ILE A 895 -2.58 -24.53 16.82
N LEU A 896 -1.77 -25.43 17.37
CA LEU A 896 -1.96 -26.87 17.29
C LEU A 896 -2.95 -27.34 18.34
N ASN A 897 -3.72 -28.37 18.00
CA ASN A 897 -4.62 -29.07 18.91
C ASN A 897 -3.90 -30.29 19.53
N GLU A 898 -2.84 -30.03 20.32
CA GLU A 898 -1.94 -31.06 20.85
C GLU A 898 -2.63 -32.05 21.82
N ASP A 899 -3.58 -31.59 22.63
CA ASP A 899 -4.31 -32.41 23.61
C ASP A 899 -5.65 -32.98 23.07
N GLY A 900 -6.18 -32.46 21.96
CA GLY A 900 -7.48 -32.83 21.40
C GLY A 900 -7.38 -33.60 20.08
N THR A 901 -8.42 -33.53 19.24
CA THR A 901 -8.43 -34.24 17.93
C THR A 901 -9.19 -33.48 16.85
N VAL A 902 -8.51 -33.15 15.74
CA VAL A 902 -9.13 -32.56 14.55
C VAL A 902 -9.51 -33.68 13.59
N THR A 903 -10.78 -34.09 13.56
CA THR A 903 -11.26 -35.17 12.67
C THR A 903 -12.00 -34.60 11.47
N ILE A 904 -11.33 -34.60 10.32
CA ILE A 904 -11.87 -34.17 9.03
C ILE A 904 -12.65 -35.33 8.39
N ASN A 905 -13.81 -35.05 7.81
CA ASN A 905 -14.74 -36.01 7.20
C ASN A 905 -15.23 -35.43 5.86
N PHE A 906 -14.57 -35.74 4.75
CA PHE A 906 -15.07 -35.37 3.42
C PHE A 906 -16.23 -36.27 3.00
N ALA A 907 -17.32 -35.69 2.53
CA ALA A 907 -18.40 -36.44 1.88
C ALA A 907 -17.98 -36.86 0.46
N ILE A 908 -18.22 -38.12 0.08
CA ILE A 908 -17.87 -38.61 -1.27
C ILE A 908 -19.00 -38.29 -2.25
N PRO A 909 -18.76 -37.47 -3.30
CA PRO A 909 -19.75 -37.14 -4.33
C PRO A 909 -20.35 -38.38 -4.97
N GLU A 910 -21.64 -38.34 -5.34
CA GLU A 910 -22.39 -39.54 -5.80
C GLU A 910 -21.70 -40.30 -6.95
N GLY A 911 -21.05 -39.59 -7.87
CA GLY A 911 -20.32 -40.16 -9.01
C GLY A 911 -18.97 -40.78 -8.65
N ALA A 912 -18.25 -40.21 -7.68
CA ALA A 912 -16.89 -40.58 -7.28
C ALA A 912 -16.84 -41.78 -6.31
N ARG A 913 -17.98 -42.40 -5.96
CA ARG A 913 -18.01 -43.46 -4.93
C ARG A 913 -17.25 -44.75 -5.26
N ALA A 914 -16.59 -44.85 -6.42
CA ALA A 914 -16.03 -46.09 -6.97
C ALA A 914 -14.49 -46.19 -6.98
N GLY A 915 -13.73 -45.08 -7.12
CA GLY A 915 -12.27 -45.10 -7.26
C GLY A 915 -11.50 -45.01 -5.95
N HIS A 916 -10.18 -44.80 -6.06
CA HIS A 916 -9.27 -44.75 -4.92
C HIS A 916 -9.12 -43.31 -4.41
N HIS A 917 -9.49 -43.10 -3.15
CA HIS A 917 -9.52 -41.78 -2.54
C HIS A 917 -8.29 -41.55 -1.68
N SER A 918 -7.67 -40.38 -1.82
CA SER A 918 -6.61 -39.88 -0.93
C SER A 918 -7.01 -38.50 -0.38
N ILE A 919 -6.38 -38.08 0.70
CA ILE A 919 -6.43 -36.68 1.16
C ILE A 919 -5.03 -36.09 0.98
N LEU A 920 -4.95 -34.91 0.37
CA LEU A 920 -3.72 -34.12 0.34
C LEU A 920 -3.86 -32.93 1.29
N PHE A 921 -2.76 -32.55 1.92
CA PHE A 921 -2.62 -31.35 2.73
C PHE A 921 -1.68 -30.36 2.04
N TRP A 922 -1.98 -29.07 2.07
CA TRP A 922 -1.06 -28.03 1.61
C TRP A 922 -0.14 -27.63 2.75
N ASP A 923 1.13 -28.01 2.68
CA ASP A 923 2.13 -27.61 3.66
C ASP A 923 3.02 -26.51 3.11
N GLU A 924 2.82 -25.28 3.59
CA GLU A 924 3.54 -24.07 3.21
C GLU A 924 5.05 -24.11 3.50
N THR A 925 5.48 -24.91 4.49
CA THR A 925 6.89 -25.01 4.89
C THR A 925 7.79 -25.63 3.81
N LEU A 926 7.20 -26.42 2.90
CA LEU A 926 7.94 -27.12 1.86
C LEU A 926 8.52 -26.18 0.79
N ASN A 927 9.49 -26.71 0.03
CA ASN A 927 10.09 -26.06 -1.14
C ASN A 927 10.70 -24.67 -0.86
N ASP A 928 11.40 -24.54 0.27
CA ASP A 928 11.96 -23.28 0.80
C ASP A 928 10.88 -22.21 1.09
N GLY A 929 9.78 -22.60 1.73
CA GLY A 929 8.67 -21.69 2.07
C GLY A 929 7.76 -21.32 0.90
N LYS A 930 7.65 -22.19 -0.11
CA LYS A 930 6.78 -22.03 -1.29
C LYS A 930 5.58 -22.96 -1.29
N GLY A 931 5.50 -23.81 -0.26
CA GLY A 931 4.52 -24.84 -0.08
C GLY A 931 4.61 -26.05 -1.01
N GLY A 932 3.86 -27.09 -0.67
CA GLY A 932 3.72 -28.31 -1.46
C GLY A 932 2.58 -29.20 -0.97
N TRP A 933 2.01 -29.99 -1.89
CA TRP A 933 1.01 -31.00 -1.56
C TRP A 933 1.64 -32.24 -0.92
N VAL A 934 1.28 -32.52 0.34
CA VAL A 934 1.63 -33.74 1.06
C VAL A 934 0.46 -34.72 0.98
N GLU A 935 0.70 -35.93 0.46
CA GLU A 935 -0.30 -37.00 0.49
C GLU A 935 -0.33 -37.65 1.88
N LEU A 936 -1.47 -37.52 2.59
CA LEU A 936 -1.60 -38.04 3.94
C LEU A 936 -1.66 -39.58 3.92
N PRO A 937 -0.93 -40.27 4.82
CA PRO A 937 -0.78 -41.72 4.77
C PRO A 937 -2.11 -42.45 5.00
N PRO A 938 -2.32 -43.63 4.41
CA PRO A 938 -3.51 -44.44 4.67
C PRO A 938 -3.54 -44.90 6.15
N TYR A 939 -4.75 -45.13 6.67
CA TYR A 939 -4.95 -45.58 8.03
C TYR A 939 -4.34 -46.97 8.31
N GLU A 940 -3.35 -47.01 9.20
CA GLU A 940 -2.91 -48.23 9.87
C GLU A 940 -3.37 -48.22 11.35
N VAL A 941 -3.70 -49.40 11.89
CA VAL A 941 -4.38 -49.51 13.19
C VAL A 941 -3.41 -49.28 14.34
N GLY A 942 -3.60 -48.21 15.10
CA GLY A 942 -2.80 -47.90 16.28
C GLY A 942 -1.47 -47.20 15.97
N THR A 943 -1.37 -46.51 14.82
CA THR A 943 -0.21 -45.72 14.41
C THR A 943 -0.61 -44.27 14.18
N SER A 944 0.12 -43.34 14.78
CA SER A 944 0.21 -41.95 14.34
C SER A 944 1.47 -41.77 13.47
N PHE A 945 1.50 -40.70 12.67
CA PHE A 945 2.61 -40.35 11.79
C PHE A 945 2.94 -38.86 11.98
N ALA A 946 4.21 -38.50 12.19
CA ALA A 946 4.64 -37.12 12.01
C ALA A 946 4.43 -36.70 10.54
N LEU A 947 4.09 -35.44 10.30
CA LEU A 947 3.86 -34.93 8.93
C LEU A 947 5.13 -35.06 8.08
N HIS A 948 6.29 -34.65 8.63
CA HIS A 948 7.61 -34.92 8.06
C HIS A 948 8.40 -35.89 8.94
N SER A 949 8.50 -37.15 8.51
CA SER A 949 9.21 -38.20 9.26
C SER A 949 10.74 -38.00 9.37
N ASP A 950 11.29 -37.05 8.62
CA ASP A 950 12.71 -36.69 8.56
C ASP A 950 13.03 -35.33 9.20
N ASP A 951 12.03 -34.54 9.60
CA ASP A 951 12.21 -33.38 10.48
C ASP A 951 11.72 -33.69 11.91
N PRO A 952 12.63 -33.89 12.89
CA PRO A 952 12.25 -34.18 14.27
C PRO A 952 11.81 -32.96 15.07
N ASP A 953 11.92 -31.75 14.51
CA ASP A 953 11.51 -30.49 15.14
C ASP A 953 10.14 -29.99 14.61
N ASP A 954 9.50 -30.68 13.65
CA ASP A 954 8.10 -30.45 13.23
C ASP A 954 7.12 -31.12 14.22
N PRO A 955 6.28 -30.36 14.95
CA PRO A 955 5.33 -30.90 15.93
C PRO A 955 4.09 -31.56 15.30
N ARG A 956 3.81 -31.35 14.02
CA ARG A 956 2.52 -31.69 13.38
C ARG A 956 2.34 -33.20 13.19
N THR A 957 1.25 -33.77 13.74
CA THR A 957 0.98 -35.21 13.75
C THR A 957 -0.34 -35.58 13.07
N ILE A 958 -0.27 -36.54 12.15
CA ILE A 958 -1.42 -37.32 11.66
C ILE A 958 -1.74 -38.40 12.70
N ILE A 959 -2.66 -38.07 13.62
CA ILE A 959 -3.14 -38.94 14.71
C ILE A 959 -3.78 -40.23 14.17
N SER A 960 -4.54 -40.13 13.07
CA SER A 960 -5.08 -41.27 12.32
C SER A 960 -5.02 -40.99 10.84
N GLY A 961 -4.30 -41.83 10.09
CA GLY A 961 -4.25 -41.77 8.62
C GLY A 961 -5.61 -41.90 7.92
N VAL A 962 -5.59 -41.72 6.60
CA VAL A 962 -6.76 -41.63 5.72
C VAL A 962 -7.52 -42.97 5.65
N GLN A 963 -8.79 -42.97 6.04
CA GLN A 963 -9.69 -44.12 5.98
C GLN A 963 -11.06 -43.77 5.38
N ARG A 964 -11.56 -44.63 4.49
CA ARG A 964 -12.93 -44.54 3.96
C ARG A 964 -13.93 -45.24 4.87
N VAL A 965 -14.85 -44.47 5.45
CA VAL A 965 -15.93 -44.95 6.31
C VAL A 965 -17.27 -44.80 5.57
N GLY A 966 -17.58 -45.78 4.71
CA GLY A 966 -18.80 -45.79 3.90
C GLY A 966 -18.78 -44.75 2.77
N ASN A 967 -19.58 -43.69 2.92
CA ASN A 967 -19.69 -42.56 2.00
C ASN A 967 -18.83 -41.34 2.43
N VAL A 968 -17.97 -41.50 3.43
CA VAL A 968 -17.06 -40.47 3.93
C VAL A 968 -15.62 -40.94 3.82
N VAL A 969 -14.69 -40.02 3.53
CA VAL A 969 -13.24 -40.22 3.74
C VAL A 969 -12.79 -39.37 4.91
N ARG A 970 -12.10 -39.98 5.86
CA ARG A 970 -11.72 -39.41 7.15
C ARG A 970 -10.22 -39.42 7.35
N VAL A 971 -9.70 -38.37 7.98
CA VAL A 971 -8.37 -38.31 8.60
C VAL A 971 -8.50 -37.63 9.97
N THR A 972 -7.59 -37.91 10.90
CA THR A 972 -7.48 -37.17 12.17
C THR A 972 -6.07 -36.64 12.33
N VAL A 973 -5.94 -35.36 12.67
CA VAL A 973 -4.70 -34.60 12.82
C VAL A 973 -4.74 -33.73 14.09
N ASP A 974 -3.63 -33.09 14.44
CA ASP A 974 -3.54 -32.00 15.44
C ASP A 974 -3.45 -30.59 14.80
N PHE A 975 -3.22 -30.48 13.49
CA PHE A 975 -2.96 -29.22 12.79
C PHE A 975 -4.12 -28.71 11.90
N SER A 976 -4.10 -27.42 11.59
CA SER A 976 -5.04 -26.73 10.69
C SER A 976 -4.41 -26.45 9.31
N GLY A 977 -5.16 -25.82 8.40
CA GLY A 977 -4.73 -25.47 7.03
C GLY A 977 -5.64 -26.05 5.94
N THR A 978 -5.14 -26.10 4.71
CA THR A 978 -5.92 -26.51 3.52
C THR A 978 -5.80 -28.01 3.23
N PHE A 979 -6.95 -28.69 3.14
CA PHE A 979 -7.06 -30.12 2.85
C PHE A 979 -7.94 -30.36 1.63
N VAL A 980 -7.59 -31.35 0.80
CA VAL A 980 -8.36 -31.72 -0.40
C VAL A 980 -8.58 -33.23 -0.52
N LEU A 981 -9.79 -33.62 -0.91
CA LEU A 981 -10.15 -34.97 -1.31
C LEU A 981 -9.90 -35.15 -2.81
N VAL A 982 -9.23 -36.25 -3.17
CA VAL A 982 -8.88 -36.56 -4.57
C VAL A 982 -9.16 -38.01 -4.96
N GLU A 983 -9.43 -38.27 -6.24
CA GLU A 983 -9.60 -39.61 -6.85
C GLU A 983 -8.40 -39.99 -7.75
N ARG A 984 -8.11 -41.30 -7.83
CA ARG A 984 -7.09 -41.95 -8.68
C ARG A 984 -7.54 -43.35 -9.13
#